data_AF-A0A0C2X996-F1
#
_entry.id   AF-A0A0C2X996-F1
#
_cell.length_a   1.000
_cell.length_b   1.000
_cell.length_c   1.000
_cell.angle_alpha   90.00
_cell.angle_beta   90.00
_cell.angle_gamma   90.00
#
_symmetry.space_group_name_H-M   'P 1'
#
loop_
_entity.id
_entity.type
_entity.pdbx_description
1 polymer ?
#
loop_
_entity_poly.entity_id
_entity_poly.type
_entity_poly.pdbx_seq_one_letter_code
_entity_poly.pdbx_strand_id
1 'polypeptide(L)'
;MERQCNTRPWMATSNSFTSPSSSSRSRARIHPQNSLPLHSPYRHSHVRQHPIRRFPWWFKLLFSILRSLWACLIVLRPLKFYQYTASLCGRKRAFSFICTLYLALILAAYALAYRAASPTNEWPPIFSSSTLVYKREDLQRIWKWEIASGHYPSRRQIPEQIHLRSPPINPALPPPRHASHKRPHPYVTGSRGTGAERVYQDLHSQPQNVAYPPRPPPGSVIDMDVVMEHCDFSHDKFVRDCLEVLRVGAGLDSGKRVRRGNMDNWNYIYLEKGEVKNSTLLVDTKHDSGEYSRFGSDGLSKKRGAEWEEPPIQLPEPRQYLPYSKLPSPCDPENLRVFHMFWTGPFTDKPYLALLSFLYTQNTGLHQQSWPDDSPSCRPKVWLWINPGPAAAVPNANAEADMLKELSASPWATPFLHPRFKDLIEFKLWNTTEQLDSIPELRDEWRKRDLFFSNGRAIAVPPKIQQGLGQEQDFEELAHDKEGENADDMLHRKGSKSSSTYDRLSVILSDMARFILCHRYGGIYLDADTVFLRDWEEVWGWHGAFSYRWSRLPRYNTAVLHLNKGSALGTFLFKTALKNGLDFHPDQVSRYTRDAYLENLLLRVPDALFDPAWLVSEGYQSHRPPQPYFTSFQDFFDTPVSDGAAPQTMGFDGFFKGAYSYHYHNFWWKPSDPARNWPDLGPQFNESERIAREKANAYFEGEGRVEDDKHDLDWGTVIKRTCEAYIRGDIPNLYGEWLVW
;
A
#
# COMPACT_ATOMS: atom_id res chain seq x y z
N MET A 1 -4.14 18.06 59.57
CA MET A 1 -5.22 17.72 60.53
C MET A 1 -6.38 17.20 59.70
N GLU A 2 -6.28 15.93 59.30
CA GLU A 2 -6.86 14.75 59.98
C GLU A 2 -8.33 14.52 59.57
N ARG A 3 -8.57 13.57 58.64
CA ARG A 3 -9.00 12.15 58.88
C ARG A 3 -10.54 12.10 59.02
N GLN A 4 -11.33 11.18 58.45
CA GLN A 4 -11.09 9.86 57.89
C GLN A 4 -12.38 9.35 57.19
N CYS A 5 -12.20 8.44 56.23
CA CYS A 5 -12.99 7.21 55.94
C CYS A 5 -14.42 7.24 55.34
N ASN A 6 -14.47 6.92 54.03
CA ASN A 6 -15.00 5.69 53.39
C ASN A 6 -16.44 5.14 53.59
N THR A 7 -17.02 4.81 52.42
CA THR A 7 -17.90 3.68 52.02
C THR A 7 -19.44 3.83 51.88
N ARG A 8 -19.89 3.44 50.67
CA ARG A 8 -21.21 3.19 50.02
C ARG A 8 -22.21 2.35 50.87
N PRO A 9 -23.53 2.18 50.53
CA PRO A 9 -24.13 2.06 49.17
C PRO A 9 -25.57 2.60 48.95
N TRP A 10 -25.99 2.68 47.68
CA TRP A 10 -27.42 2.74 47.29
C TRP A 10 -27.68 1.91 46.02
N MET A 11 -28.50 0.86 46.17
CA MET A 11 -29.31 0.13 45.17
C MET A 11 -30.77 0.36 45.63
N ALA A 12 -31.81 0.70 44.85
CA ALA A 12 -32.38 0.21 43.59
C ALA A 12 -33.85 -0.21 43.88
N THR A 13 -34.82 0.25 43.07
CA THR A 13 -36.13 -0.38 42.74
C THR A 13 -36.88 0.62 41.82
N SER A 14 -37.13 0.39 40.52
CA SER A 14 -38.04 -0.55 39.82
C SER A 14 -39.55 -0.23 39.93
N ASN A 15 -40.22 -0.02 38.80
CA ASN A 15 -41.56 -0.53 38.42
C ASN A 15 -41.94 -0.01 37.02
N SER A 16 -42.02 -0.83 35.95
CA SER A 16 -42.98 -1.90 35.62
C SER A 16 -44.35 -1.37 35.17
N PHE A 17 -44.65 -1.55 33.87
CA PHE A 17 -45.95 -1.34 33.25
C PHE A 17 -46.46 -2.69 32.73
N THR A 18 -47.65 -3.11 33.18
CA THR A 18 -48.45 -4.18 32.58
C THR A 18 -49.94 -3.83 32.67
N SER A 19 -50.63 -3.87 31.52
CA SER A 19 -51.94 -4.49 31.19
C SER A 19 -53.18 -4.18 32.08
N PRO A 20 -54.42 -4.08 31.52
CA PRO A 20 -55.05 -5.21 30.83
C PRO A 20 -56.05 -4.90 29.68
N SER A 21 -56.58 -6.01 29.18
CA SER A 21 -57.37 -6.31 27.99
C SER A 21 -58.88 -6.01 28.03
N SER A 22 -59.46 -5.97 26.82
CA SER A 22 -60.72 -6.62 26.38
C SER A 22 -62.03 -5.82 26.18
N SER A 23 -62.44 -5.77 24.90
CA SER A 23 -63.75 -6.18 24.34
C SER A 23 -64.99 -5.25 24.30
N SER A 24 -65.72 -5.44 23.18
CA SER A 24 -67.12 -5.13 22.82
C SER A 24 -67.37 -3.78 22.09
N ARG A 25 -67.69 -3.74 20.77
CA ARG A 25 -68.84 -4.15 19.92
C ARG A 25 -69.96 -3.09 19.77
N SER A 26 -70.18 -2.68 18.50
CA SER A 26 -71.42 -2.16 17.87
C SER A 26 -71.90 -0.75 18.28
N ARG A 27 -72.60 0.10 17.51
CA ARG A 27 -73.50 0.03 16.34
C ARG A 27 -73.68 1.48 15.81
N ALA A 28 -73.47 1.77 14.51
CA ALA A 28 -74.50 2.09 13.50
C ALA A 28 -75.27 3.43 13.56
N ARG A 29 -75.20 4.17 12.43
CA ARG A 29 -76.29 4.80 11.62
C ARG A 29 -76.67 6.30 11.73
N ILE A 30 -76.59 6.95 10.54
CA ILE A 30 -77.61 7.74 9.80
C ILE A 30 -77.46 9.28 9.69
N HIS A 31 -77.46 9.72 8.41
CA HIS A 31 -77.65 11.05 7.77
C HIS A 31 -79.07 11.65 7.92
N PRO A 32 -79.30 12.96 7.67
CA PRO A 32 -79.85 13.49 6.37
C PRO A 32 -79.31 14.92 6.00
N GLN A 33 -79.05 15.31 4.74
CA GLN A 33 -79.89 15.75 3.58
C GLN A 33 -80.53 17.15 3.63
N ASN A 34 -80.32 17.95 2.55
CA ASN A 34 -81.28 18.81 1.79
C ASN A 34 -80.51 19.63 0.71
N SER A 35 -80.58 19.32 -0.61
CA SER A 35 -81.56 19.76 -1.66
C SER A 35 -81.36 21.23 -2.10
N LEU A 36 -81.39 21.72 -3.36
CA LEU A 36 -81.63 21.34 -4.78
C LEU A 36 -81.46 22.69 -5.61
N PRO A 37 -81.48 22.81 -6.98
CA PRO A 37 -82.51 22.26 -7.90
C PRO A 37 -82.09 21.77 -9.31
N LEU A 38 -83.10 21.16 -9.97
CA LEU A 38 -83.25 20.52 -11.30
C LEU A 38 -83.64 21.51 -12.43
N HIS A 39 -83.39 21.29 -13.74
CA HIS A 39 -84.16 20.53 -14.78
C HIS A 39 -83.33 20.53 -16.12
N SER A 40 -83.06 19.47 -16.93
CA SER A 40 -83.84 18.55 -17.82
C SER A 40 -84.39 19.18 -19.15
N PRO A 41 -84.58 18.51 -20.33
CA PRO A 41 -84.41 17.08 -20.75
C PRO A 41 -83.83 16.77 -22.18
N TYR A 42 -83.54 15.48 -22.44
CA TYR A 42 -83.58 14.67 -23.69
C TYR A 42 -82.97 15.12 -25.06
N ARG A 43 -82.07 14.28 -25.62
CA ARG A 43 -82.17 13.77 -27.02
C ARG A 43 -81.26 12.55 -27.28
N HIS A 44 -81.85 11.50 -27.86
CA HIS A 44 -81.16 10.38 -28.50
C HIS A 44 -80.33 10.87 -29.69
N SER A 45 -79.09 10.37 -29.83
CA SER A 45 -78.44 10.30 -31.15
C SER A 45 -77.52 9.10 -31.25
N HIS A 46 -77.75 8.35 -32.32
CA HIS A 46 -77.09 7.15 -32.79
C HIS A 46 -75.57 7.04 -32.57
N VAL A 47 -75.19 5.82 -32.21
CA VAL A 47 -73.89 5.19 -32.42
C VAL A 47 -73.34 5.51 -33.82
N ARG A 48 -72.18 6.17 -33.86
CA ARG A 48 -71.20 6.00 -34.94
C ARG A 48 -69.90 5.50 -34.32
N GLN A 49 -69.61 4.22 -34.57
CA GLN A 49 -68.30 3.63 -34.33
C GLN A 49 -67.27 4.38 -35.19
N HIS A 50 -66.37 5.13 -34.55
CA HIS A 50 -65.11 5.50 -35.18
C HIS A 50 -64.07 4.43 -34.82
N PRO A 51 -63.31 3.91 -35.80
CA PRO A 51 -62.39 2.82 -35.56
C PRO A 51 -61.27 3.29 -34.63
N ILE A 52 -60.96 2.44 -33.65
CA ILE A 52 -59.78 2.57 -32.78
C ILE A 52 -58.55 2.71 -33.67
N ARG A 53 -58.03 3.93 -33.83
CA ARG A 53 -56.71 4.14 -34.41
C ARG A 53 -55.71 3.39 -33.53
N ARG A 54 -55.15 2.30 -34.07
CA ARG A 54 -54.06 1.54 -33.47
C ARG A 54 -52.86 2.46 -33.30
N PHE A 55 -52.73 3.09 -32.13
CA PHE A 55 -51.51 3.82 -31.80
C PHE A 55 -50.36 2.83 -31.57
N PRO A 56 -49.21 3.03 -32.24
CA PRO A 56 -48.10 2.08 -32.22
C PRO A 56 -47.56 1.85 -30.80
N TRP A 57 -46.97 0.67 -30.58
CA TRP A 57 -46.30 0.28 -29.32
C TRP A 57 -45.08 1.15 -28.99
N TRP A 58 -44.63 1.92 -29.96
CA TRP A 58 -43.40 2.68 -30.00
C TRP A 58 -43.70 4.15 -30.25
N PHE A 59 -42.92 5.04 -29.66
CA PHE A 59 -42.84 6.43 -30.10
C PHE A 59 -41.38 6.79 -30.39
N LYS A 60 -41.18 7.71 -31.33
CA LYS A 60 -39.86 8.14 -31.78
C LYS A 60 -39.43 9.36 -30.95
N LEU A 61 -38.29 9.26 -30.28
CA LEU A 61 -37.60 10.37 -29.65
C LEU A 61 -36.49 10.83 -30.60
N LEU A 62 -36.57 12.08 -31.04
CA LEU A 62 -35.56 12.73 -31.86
C LEU A 62 -34.68 13.58 -30.95
N PHE A 63 -33.37 13.36 -30.99
CA PHE A 63 -32.41 14.19 -30.28
C PHE A 63 -31.21 14.50 -31.18
N SER A 64 -30.66 15.71 -30.99
CA SER A 64 -29.55 16.25 -31.78
C SER A 64 -28.23 15.79 -31.18
N ILE A 65 -27.39 15.12 -31.97
CA ILE A 65 -26.06 14.66 -31.52
C ILE A 65 -24.98 15.73 -31.84
N LEU A 66 -25.22 16.58 -32.85
CA LEU A 66 -24.48 17.81 -33.19
C LEU A 66 -25.35 18.67 -34.14
N ARG A 67 -25.02 19.96 -34.35
CA ARG A 67 -25.84 20.99 -35.04
C ARG A 67 -26.45 20.60 -36.41
N SER A 68 -26.01 19.51 -37.05
CA SER A 68 -26.55 19.01 -38.33
C SER A 68 -26.92 17.51 -38.37
N LEU A 69 -26.81 16.75 -37.27
CA LEU A 69 -27.10 15.30 -37.24
C LEU A 69 -28.13 14.93 -36.17
N TRP A 70 -29.27 14.43 -36.63
CA TRP A 70 -30.41 14.01 -35.80
C TRP A 70 -30.47 12.48 -35.71
N ALA A 71 -30.49 11.94 -34.48
CA ALA A 71 -30.70 10.52 -34.24
C ALA A 71 -32.13 10.25 -33.75
N CYS A 72 -32.67 9.09 -34.12
CA CYS A 72 -34.03 8.67 -33.76
C CYS A 72 -33.98 7.43 -32.86
N LEU A 73 -34.34 7.58 -31.58
CA LEU A 73 -34.56 6.47 -30.65
C LEU A 73 -36.00 6.01 -30.73
N ILE A 74 -36.24 4.72 -30.94
CA ILE A 74 -37.57 4.12 -30.87
C ILE A 74 -37.77 3.57 -29.46
N VAL A 75 -38.68 4.18 -28.68
CA VAL A 75 -38.91 3.82 -27.28
C VAL A 75 -40.29 3.19 -27.10
N LEU A 76 -40.34 2.06 -26.39
CA LEU A 76 -41.57 1.35 -26.01
C LEU A 76 -42.38 2.20 -25.02
N ARG A 77 -43.70 2.33 -25.24
CA ARG A 77 -44.57 3.09 -24.32
C ARG A 77 -44.74 2.36 -22.98
N PRO A 78 -44.25 2.91 -21.85
CA PRO A 78 -44.19 2.18 -20.58
C PRO A 78 -45.58 1.81 -20.03
N LEU A 79 -46.59 2.66 -20.26
CA LEU A 79 -47.94 2.45 -19.75
C LEU A 79 -48.66 1.24 -20.41
N LYS A 80 -48.48 1.04 -21.72
CA LYS A 80 -49.05 -0.13 -22.43
C LYS A 80 -48.32 -1.42 -22.08
N PHE A 81 -47.00 -1.36 -21.94
CA PHE A 81 -46.19 -2.50 -21.51
C PHE A 81 -46.56 -2.95 -20.09
N TYR A 82 -46.78 -2.00 -19.17
CA TYR A 82 -47.30 -2.29 -17.83
C TYR A 82 -48.71 -2.88 -17.85
N GLN A 83 -49.63 -2.32 -18.63
CA GLN A 83 -51.00 -2.84 -18.73
C GLN A 83 -51.03 -4.28 -19.28
N TYR A 84 -50.21 -4.59 -20.28
CA TYR A 84 -50.10 -5.92 -20.89
C TYR A 84 -49.43 -6.96 -19.96
N THR A 85 -48.34 -6.58 -19.29
CA THR A 85 -47.68 -7.47 -18.32
C THR A 85 -48.52 -7.67 -17.05
N ALA A 86 -49.26 -6.63 -16.62
CA ALA A 86 -50.19 -6.72 -15.49
C ALA A 86 -51.40 -7.59 -15.79
N SER A 87 -51.87 -7.65 -17.05
CA SER A 87 -52.96 -8.54 -17.44
C SER A 87 -52.54 -10.01 -17.52
N LEU A 88 -51.27 -10.30 -17.79
CA LEU A 88 -50.77 -11.67 -17.91
C LEU A 88 -50.31 -12.27 -16.57
N CYS A 89 -49.63 -11.48 -15.73
CA CYS A 89 -48.94 -11.99 -14.54
C CYS A 89 -49.40 -11.34 -13.22
N GLY A 90 -50.35 -10.40 -13.27
CA GLY A 90 -50.84 -9.64 -12.12
C GLY A 90 -50.02 -8.38 -11.81
N ARG A 91 -50.67 -7.34 -11.25
CA ARG A 91 -50.08 -6.00 -11.05
C ARG A 91 -48.77 -5.97 -10.26
N LYS A 92 -48.63 -6.79 -9.21
CA LYS A 92 -47.42 -6.84 -8.38
C LYS A 92 -46.22 -7.43 -9.13
N ARG A 93 -46.43 -8.50 -9.90
CA ARG A 93 -45.38 -9.15 -10.70
C ARG A 93 -45.00 -8.31 -11.92
N ALA A 94 -45.96 -7.65 -12.54
CA ALA A 94 -45.70 -6.71 -13.63
C ALA A 94 -44.87 -5.50 -13.20
N PHE A 95 -45.18 -4.93 -12.04
CA PHE A 95 -44.36 -3.86 -11.47
C PHE A 95 -42.93 -4.34 -11.17
N SER A 96 -42.78 -5.50 -10.52
CA SER A 96 -41.47 -6.11 -10.27
C SER A 96 -40.69 -6.33 -11.56
N PHE A 97 -41.31 -6.91 -12.60
CA PHE A 97 -40.66 -7.18 -13.88
C PHE A 97 -40.19 -5.90 -14.59
N ILE A 98 -40.98 -4.83 -14.53
CA ILE A 98 -40.58 -3.53 -15.08
C ILE A 98 -39.44 -2.93 -14.28
N CYS A 99 -39.47 -3.00 -12.94
CA CYS A 99 -38.35 -2.56 -12.12
C CYS A 99 -37.07 -3.35 -12.43
N THR A 100 -37.15 -4.67 -12.61
CA THR A 100 -35.99 -5.51 -12.99
C THR A 100 -35.48 -5.16 -14.39
N LEU A 101 -36.38 -4.95 -15.35
CA LEU A 101 -36.02 -4.54 -16.71
C LEU A 101 -35.35 -3.15 -16.73
N TYR A 102 -35.87 -2.21 -15.94
CA TYR A 102 -35.32 -0.87 -15.82
C TYR A 102 -33.95 -0.89 -15.14
N LEU A 103 -33.79 -1.67 -14.07
CA LEU A 103 -32.49 -1.92 -13.45
C LEU A 103 -31.49 -2.57 -14.43
N ALA A 104 -31.93 -3.56 -15.21
CA ALA A 104 -31.11 -4.20 -16.23
C ALA A 104 -30.68 -3.22 -17.33
N LEU A 105 -31.57 -2.31 -17.76
CA LEU A 105 -31.25 -1.25 -18.73
C LEU A 105 -30.27 -0.24 -18.16
N ILE A 106 -30.41 0.15 -16.88
CA ILE A 106 -29.44 1.03 -16.19
C ILE A 106 -28.08 0.34 -16.11
N LEU A 107 -28.03 -0.93 -15.70
CA LEU A 107 -26.79 -1.69 -15.63
C LEU A 107 -26.14 -1.88 -17.01
N ALA A 108 -26.95 -2.13 -18.05
CA ALA A 108 -26.46 -2.25 -19.42
C ALA A 108 -25.94 -0.90 -19.96
N ALA A 109 -26.65 0.20 -19.70
CA ALA A 109 -26.20 1.54 -20.07
C ALA A 109 -24.91 1.94 -19.34
N TYR A 110 -24.83 1.65 -18.04
CA TYR A 110 -23.60 1.82 -17.25
C TYR A 110 -22.45 0.98 -17.82
N ALA A 111 -22.69 -0.29 -18.14
CA ALA A 111 -21.69 -1.19 -18.67
C ALA A 111 -21.18 -0.76 -20.06
N LEU A 112 -22.09 -0.32 -20.93
CA LEU A 112 -21.73 0.20 -22.26
C LEU A 112 -21.02 1.55 -22.18
N ALA A 113 -21.45 2.45 -21.30
CA ALA A 113 -20.78 3.74 -21.08
C ALA A 113 -19.37 3.55 -20.51
N TYR A 114 -19.21 2.65 -19.53
CA TYR A 114 -17.90 2.27 -18.98
C TYR A 114 -17.00 1.68 -20.06
N ARG A 115 -17.54 0.78 -20.89
CA ARG A 115 -16.81 0.14 -21.98
C ARG A 115 -16.38 1.13 -23.07
N ALA A 116 -17.25 2.04 -23.46
CA ALA A 116 -16.96 3.07 -24.46
C ALA A 116 -15.97 4.14 -23.95
N ALA A 117 -15.96 4.40 -22.65
CA ALA A 117 -14.98 5.28 -22.02
C ALA A 117 -13.64 4.58 -21.73
N SER A 118 -13.57 3.26 -21.87
CA SER A 118 -12.35 2.47 -21.65
C SER A 118 -11.52 2.39 -22.93
N PRO A 119 -10.23 2.80 -22.93
CA PRO A 119 -9.35 2.69 -24.10
C PRO A 119 -9.24 1.25 -24.64
N THR A 120 -9.40 0.25 -23.77
CA THR A 120 -9.28 -1.19 -24.05
C THR A 120 -10.61 -1.92 -24.29
N ASN A 121 -11.75 -1.21 -24.36
CA ASN A 121 -13.09 -1.82 -24.48
C ASN A 121 -13.43 -2.84 -23.37
N GLU A 122 -13.00 -2.61 -22.14
CA GLU A 122 -13.25 -3.47 -20.98
C GLU A 122 -14.64 -3.31 -20.36
N TRP A 123 -15.12 -4.36 -19.68
CA TRP A 123 -16.38 -4.35 -18.96
C TRP A 123 -16.18 -3.87 -17.50
N PRO A 124 -17.23 -3.35 -16.82
CA PRO A 124 -17.15 -2.94 -15.41
C PRO A 124 -16.62 -4.04 -14.48
N PRO A 125 -16.12 -3.70 -13.27
CA PRO A 125 -15.52 -4.65 -12.32
C PRO A 125 -16.37 -5.87 -11.97
N ILE A 126 -17.70 -5.74 -12.00
CA ILE A 126 -18.65 -6.85 -11.76
C ILE A 126 -18.52 -7.96 -12.84
N PHE A 127 -17.97 -7.60 -14.00
CA PHE A 127 -17.67 -8.47 -15.13
C PHE A 127 -16.16 -8.61 -15.37
N SER A 128 -15.30 -8.22 -14.42
CA SER A 128 -13.86 -8.23 -14.61
C SER A 128 -13.36 -9.66 -14.87
N SER A 129 -12.62 -9.86 -15.95
CA SER A 129 -11.96 -11.13 -16.21
C SER A 129 -10.77 -11.33 -15.26
N SER A 130 -10.43 -12.60 -15.00
CA SER A 130 -9.20 -12.97 -14.29
C SER A 130 -7.96 -12.38 -14.97
N THR A 131 -6.93 -12.07 -14.19
CA THR A 131 -5.61 -11.62 -14.67
C THR A 131 -4.63 -12.77 -14.88
N LEU A 132 -4.99 -14.00 -14.50
CA LEU A 132 -4.10 -15.16 -14.46
C LEU A 132 -3.60 -15.57 -15.84
N VAL A 133 -2.28 -15.69 -15.96
CA VAL A 133 -1.58 -16.13 -17.18
C VAL A 133 -0.73 -17.38 -16.99
N TYR A 134 -0.77 -18.01 -15.81
CA TYR A 134 -0.01 -19.23 -15.51
C TYR A 134 -0.90 -20.45 -15.33
N LYS A 135 -0.43 -21.60 -15.81
CA LYS A 135 -1.06 -22.89 -15.50
C LYS A 135 -0.76 -23.28 -14.05
N ARG A 136 -1.58 -24.19 -13.51
CA ARG A 136 -1.46 -24.66 -12.13
C ARG A 136 -0.07 -25.24 -11.84
N GLU A 137 0.52 -25.96 -12.80
CA GLU A 137 1.82 -26.60 -12.64
C GLU A 137 2.94 -25.58 -12.41
N ASP A 138 2.86 -24.41 -13.06
CA ASP A 138 3.83 -23.32 -12.86
C ASP A 138 3.59 -22.61 -11.52
N LEU A 139 2.34 -22.42 -11.10
CA LEU A 139 2.04 -21.90 -9.76
C LEU A 139 2.59 -22.82 -8.67
N GLN A 140 2.52 -24.14 -8.86
CA GLN A 140 3.14 -25.11 -7.95
C GLN A 140 4.67 -24.99 -7.94
N ARG A 141 5.30 -24.73 -9.10
CA ARG A 141 6.75 -24.50 -9.19
C ARG A 141 7.16 -23.23 -8.44
N ILE A 142 6.41 -22.14 -8.59
CA ILE A 142 6.64 -20.88 -7.87
C ILE A 142 6.56 -21.12 -6.35
N TRP A 143 5.49 -21.75 -5.87
CA TRP A 143 5.34 -22.07 -4.44
C TRP A 143 6.48 -22.93 -3.90
N LYS A 144 6.87 -23.97 -4.63
CA LYS A 144 7.98 -24.85 -4.22
C LYS A 144 9.31 -24.10 -4.21
N TRP A 145 9.55 -23.23 -5.19
CA TRP A 145 10.78 -22.45 -5.29
C TRP A 145 10.88 -21.46 -4.13
N GLU A 146 9.84 -20.65 -3.86
CA GLU A 146 9.87 -19.67 -2.76
C GLU A 146 10.06 -20.35 -1.40
N ILE A 147 9.37 -21.48 -1.17
CA ILE A 147 9.51 -22.23 0.08
C ILE A 147 10.90 -22.84 0.20
N ALA A 148 11.44 -23.46 -0.85
CA ALA A 148 12.78 -24.05 -0.84
C ALA A 148 13.88 -23.01 -0.63
N SER A 149 13.69 -21.79 -1.15
CA SER A 149 14.58 -20.64 -0.95
C SER A 149 14.52 -20.03 0.46
N GLY A 150 13.63 -20.51 1.34
CA GLY A 150 13.41 -19.92 2.67
C GLY A 150 12.62 -18.61 2.65
N HIS A 151 12.04 -18.22 1.50
CA HIS A 151 11.24 -17.00 1.35
C HIS A 151 9.80 -17.16 1.85
N TYR A 152 9.50 -18.22 2.60
CA TYR A 152 8.21 -18.42 3.24
C TYR A 152 8.38 -18.76 4.74
N PRO A 153 8.87 -17.83 5.57
CA PRO A 153 9.03 -18.01 7.03
C PRO A 153 7.68 -17.98 7.79
N SER A 154 6.59 -18.42 7.18
CA SER A 154 5.23 -18.41 7.74
C SER A 154 4.65 -19.82 7.84
N ARG A 155 3.83 -20.05 8.87
CA ARG A 155 3.03 -21.27 9.08
C ARG A 155 1.63 -21.17 8.47
N ARG A 156 1.31 -20.08 7.79
CA ARG A 156 0.04 -19.91 7.06
C ARG A 156 -0.13 -21.02 6.04
N GLN A 157 -1.40 -21.30 5.73
CA GLN A 157 -1.75 -22.39 4.83
C GLN A 157 -1.49 -22.00 3.38
N ILE A 158 -0.86 -22.90 2.63
CA ILE A 158 -0.81 -22.86 1.17
C ILE A 158 -2.24 -23.12 0.66
N PRO A 159 -2.79 -22.28 -0.24
CA PRO A 159 -4.16 -22.44 -0.72
C PRO A 159 -4.39 -23.79 -1.39
N GLU A 160 -5.53 -24.43 -1.07
CA GLU A 160 -5.89 -25.76 -1.59
C GLU A 160 -5.94 -25.80 -3.11
N GLN A 161 -6.31 -24.68 -3.76
CA GLN A 161 -6.44 -24.49 -5.21
C GLN A 161 -5.12 -24.67 -5.99
N ILE A 162 -3.98 -24.63 -5.29
CA ILE A 162 -2.66 -24.94 -5.86
C ILE A 162 -2.49 -26.46 -6.08
N HIS A 163 -3.22 -27.31 -5.35
CA HIS A 163 -3.21 -28.78 -5.46
C HIS A 163 -1.80 -29.40 -5.23
N LEU A 164 -1.05 -28.91 -4.24
CA LEU A 164 0.20 -29.58 -3.85
C LEU A 164 -0.10 -30.97 -3.29
N ARG A 165 0.56 -32.01 -3.82
CA ARG A 165 0.36 -33.41 -3.37
C ARG A 165 1.23 -33.79 -2.18
N SER A 166 2.36 -33.11 -2.00
CA SER A 166 3.29 -33.34 -0.90
C SER A 166 3.69 -32.01 -0.25
N PRO A 167 3.92 -32.00 1.08
CA PRO A 167 4.37 -30.79 1.76
C PRO A 167 5.79 -30.42 1.29
N PRO A 168 5.99 -29.19 0.75
CA PRO A 168 7.33 -28.74 0.40
C PRO A 168 8.21 -28.59 1.65
N ILE A 169 9.51 -28.83 1.49
CA ILE A 169 10.51 -28.68 2.57
C ILE A 169 10.77 -27.19 2.76
N ASN A 170 10.61 -26.70 3.99
CA ASN A 170 10.76 -25.30 4.35
C ASN A 170 11.94 -25.10 5.32
N PRO A 171 13.08 -24.58 4.86
CA PRO A 171 14.24 -24.35 5.71
C PRO A 171 14.08 -23.13 6.63
N ALA A 172 13.08 -22.27 6.44
CA ALA A 172 12.82 -21.08 7.27
C ALA A 172 11.85 -21.34 8.44
N LEU A 173 11.41 -22.60 8.61
CA LEU A 173 10.58 -23.04 9.72
C LEU A 173 11.27 -24.17 10.51
N PRO A 174 11.19 -24.16 11.84
CA PRO A 174 11.68 -25.28 12.65
C PRO A 174 10.89 -26.58 12.36
N PRO A 175 11.51 -27.75 12.54
CA PRO A 175 10.79 -29.03 12.51
C PRO A 175 9.59 -29.05 13.46
N PRO A 176 8.47 -29.68 13.06
CA PRO A 176 7.30 -29.77 13.92
C PRO A 176 7.64 -30.57 15.19
N ARG A 177 7.22 -30.07 16.36
CA ARG A 177 7.41 -30.75 17.66
C ARG A 177 6.64 -32.08 17.76
N HIS A 178 5.57 -32.24 16.98
CA HIS A 178 4.76 -33.45 16.93
C HIS A 178 4.44 -33.83 15.49
N ALA A 179 4.46 -35.12 15.18
CA ALA A 179 3.99 -35.64 13.90
C ALA A 179 2.49 -35.36 13.77
N SER A 180 2.09 -34.46 12.87
CA SER A 180 0.67 -34.21 12.61
C SER A 180 0.11 -35.36 11.78
N HIS A 181 -0.62 -36.28 12.41
CA HIS A 181 -1.46 -37.25 11.72
C HIS A 181 -2.73 -36.55 11.22
N LYS A 182 -2.61 -35.66 10.23
CA LYS A 182 -3.79 -35.10 9.56
C LYS A 182 -4.34 -36.11 8.56
N ARG A 183 -5.68 -36.20 8.49
CA ARG A 183 -6.45 -37.07 7.59
C ARG A 183 -5.99 -36.90 6.13
N PRO A 184 -6.18 -37.91 5.26
CA PRO A 184 -5.84 -37.81 3.85
C PRO A 184 -6.79 -36.82 3.15
N HIS A 185 -6.46 -35.54 3.18
CA HIS A 185 -6.93 -34.62 2.16
C HIS A 185 -6.16 -34.92 0.87
N PRO A 186 -6.80 -34.79 -0.31
CA PRO A 186 -6.11 -35.03 -1.58
C PRO A 186 -4.98 -34.02 -1.83
N TYR A 187 -5.02 -32.87 -1.15
CA TYR A 187 -4.05 -31.79 -1.28
C TYR A 187 -3.48 -31.39 0.09
N VAL A 188 -2.24 -30.93 0.06
CA VAL A 188 -1.48 -30.49 1.23
C VAL A 188 -1.46 -28.97 1.29
N THR A 189 -1.83 -28.43 2.44
CA THR A 189 -1.88 -26.98 2.71
C THR A 189 -0.77 -26.48 3.62
N GLY A 190 0.13 -27.35 4.07
CA GLY A 190 1.25 -27.00 4.95
C GLY A 190 2.61 -27.26 4.30
N SER A 191 3.64 -26.63 4.84
CA SER A 191 5.04 -26.95 4.53
C SER A 191 5.69 -27.72 5.68
N ARG A 192 6.76 -28.47 5.39
CA ARG A 192 7.52 -29.25 6.38
C ARG A 192 8.78 -28.49 6.78
N GLY A 193 8.79 -27.94 8.00
CA GLY A 193 9.94 -27.23 8.55
C GLY A 193 11.18 -28.12 8.72
N THR A 194 12.36 -27.61 8.35
CA THR A 194 13.67 -28.25 8.57
C THR A 194 14.73 -27.29 9.15
N GLY A 195 14.35 -26.03 9.37
CA GLY A 195 15.20 -24.93 9.80
C GLY A 195 15.63 -24.97 11.27
N ALA A 196 16.31 -23.90 11.68
CA ALA A 196 16.74 -23.67 13.05
C ALA A 196 15.54 -23.42 14.00
N GLU A 197 15.77 -23.58 15.30
CA GLU A 197 14.77 -23.26 16.32
C GLU A 197 14.63 -21.75 16.49
N ARG A 198 13.37 -21.27 16.58
CA ARG A 198 13.06 -19.87 16.89
C ARG A 198 13.09 -19.66 18.40
N VAL A 199 13.99 -18.80 18.86
CA VAL A 199 14.10 -18.39 20.27
C VAL A 199 13.64 -16.95 20.39
N TYR A 200 12.42 -16.77 20.86
CA TYR A 200 11.81 -15.45 21.09
C TYR A 200 12.56 -14.72 22.21
N GLN A 201 12.90 -13.46 21.95
CA GLN A 201 13.67 -12.64 22.86
C GLN A 201 12.74 -11.93 23.84
N ASP A 202 13.03 -12.03 25.14
CA ASP A 202 12.43 -11.16 26.14
C ASP A 202 13.26 -9.87 26.25
N LEU A 203 12.97 -8.93 25.34
CA LEU A 203 13.60 -7.61 25.33
C LEU A 203 13.12 -6.71 26.49
N HIS A 204 12.21 -7.21 27.33
CA HIS A 204 11.69 -6.47 28.48
C HIS A 204 12.61 -6.52 29.71
N SER A 205 13.59 -7.42 29.70
CA SER A 205 14.39 -7.80 30.87
C SER A 205 15.67 -6.96 31.09
N GLN A 206 15.98 -6.00 30.20
CA GLN A 206 17.14 -5.10 30.34
C GLN A 206 16.92 -4.03 31.42
N PRO A 207 17.98 -3.56 32.10
CA PRO A 207 17.89 -3.04 33.47
C PRO A 207 16.98 -1.80 33.63
N GLN A 208 16.44 -1.66 34.84
CA GLN A 208 15.71 -0.47 35.27
C GLN A 208 16.61 0.79 35.12
N ASN A 209 16.05 1.88 34.58
CA ASN A 209 16.69 3.20 34.39
C ASN A 209 17.52 3.41 33.11
N VAL A 210 17.03 3.00 31.95
CA VAL A 210 17.57 3.46 30.65
C VAL A 210 16.76 4.62 30.09
N ALA A 211 17.45 5.71 29.71
CA ALA A 211 16.83 6.89 29.09
C ALA A 211 16.38 6.62 27.64
N TYR A 212 17.03 5.68 26.96
CA TYR A 212 16.82 5.32 25.56
C TYR A 212 16.49 3.83 25.42
N PRO A 213 15.70 3.42 24.42
CA PRO A 213 15.45 2.02 24.15
C PRO A 213 16.72 1.32 23.62
N PRO A 214 16.85 -0.01 23.79
CA PRO A 214 17.94 -0.76 23.20
C PRO A 214 17.76 -0.90 21.68
N ARG A 215 18.88 -1.00 20.94
CA ARG A 215 18.88 -1.47 19.55
C ARG A 215 18.28 -2.88 19.47
N PRO A 216 17.55 -3.24 18.40
CA PRO A 216 17.17 -4.63 18.20
C PRO A 216 18.43 -5.53 18.08
N PRO A 217 18.39 -6.78 18.56
CA PRO A 217 19.54 -7.66 18.47
C PRO A 217 19.94 -7.94 17.01
N PRO A 218 21.24 -7.92 16.67
CA PRO A 218 21.69 -8.24 15.32
C PRO A 218 21.29 -9.66 14.91
N GLY A 219 20.76 -9.80 13.69
CA GLY A 219 20.26 -11.06 13.15
C GLY A 219 18.89 -11.48 13.68
N SER A 220 18.20 -10.60 14.40
CA SER A 220 16.83 -10.86 14.84
C SER A 220 15.86 -10.85 13.67
N VAL A 221 14.73 -11.53 13.84
CA VAL A 221 13.69 -11.70 12.84
C VAL A 221 12.33 -11.37 13.43
N ILE A 222 11.55 -10.57 12.72
CA ILE A 222 10.14 -10.30 13.01
C ILE A 222 9.28 -11.53 12.62
N ASP A 223 8.53 -12.08 13.56
CA ASP A 223 7.53 -13.11 13.28
C ASP A 223 6.22 -12.47 12.82
N MET A 224 6.07 -12.30 11.50
CA MET A 224 4.87 -11.69 10.91
C MET A 224 3.59 -12.48 11.19
N ASP A 225 3.68 -13.78 11.53
CA ASP A 225 2.48 -14.53 11.93
C ASP A 225 1.98 -14.05 13.30
N VAL A 226 2.89 -13.90 14.28
CA VAL A 226 2.57 -13.39 15.62
C VAL A 226 2.07 -11.93 15.55
N VAL A 227 2.73 -11.08 14.76
CA VAL A 227 2.27 -9.70 14.55
C VAL A 227 0.83 -9.68 14.03
N MET A 228 0.52 -10.52 13.05
CA MET A 228 -0.80 -10.55 12.43
C MET A 228 -1.91 -11.08 13.35
N GLU A 229 -1.59 -11.90 14.36
CA GLU A 229 -2.57 -12.30 15.40
C GLU A 229 -3.12 -11.10 16.19
N HIS A 230 -2.31 -10.04 16.33
CA HIS A 230 -2.66 -8.83 17.08
C HIS A 230 -3.01 -7.63 16.19
N CYS A 231 -2.57 -7.65 14.93
CA CYS A 231 -2.62 -6.49 14.04
C CYS A 231 -3.50 -6.66 12.79
N ASP A 232 -4.08 -7.84 12.53
CA ASP A 232 -4.90 -8.03 11.32
C ASP A 232 -6.29 -7.39 11.45
N PHE A 233 -6.45 -6.21 10.84
CA PHE A 233 -7.69 -5.44 10.87
C PHE A 233 -8.85 -6.09 10.11
N SER A 234 -8.61 -7.12 9.30
CA SER A 234 -9.67 -7.97 8.74
C SER A 234 -10.43 -8.75 9.82
N HIS A 235 -9.82 -8.88 11.00
CA HIS A 235 -10.32 -9.61 12.17
C HIS A 235 -10.57 -8.64 13.34
N ASP A 236 -11.03 -7.42 13.04
CA ASP A 236 -11.46 -6.40 14.01
C ASP A 236 -10.38 -6.00 15.04
N LYS A 237 -9.10 -6.09 14.66
CA LYS A 237 -7.98 -5.56 15.44
C LYS A 237 -7.85 -4.04 15.29
N PHE A 238 -7.21 -3.39 16.27
CA PHE A 238 -7.02 -1.94 16.28
C PHE A 238 -5.57 -1.55 16.02
N VAL A 239 -5.35 -0.48 15.25
CA VAL A 239 -4.00 0.07 15.01
C VAL A 239 -3.35 0.45 16.34
N ARG A 240 -4.09 1.14 17.22
CA ARG A 240 -3.59 1.53 18.55
C ARG A 240 -3.07 0.35 19.37
N ASP A 241 -3.78 -0.77 19.34
CA ASP A 241 -3.43 -1.97 20.10
C ASP A 241 -2.26 -2.72 19.46
N CYS A 242 -2.23 -2.76 18.13
CA CYS A 242 -1.08 -3.26 17.38
C CYS A 242 0.20 -2.48 17.72
N LEU A 243 0.15 -1.13 17.71
CA LEU A 243 1.28 -0.29 18.08
C LEU A 243 1.74 -0.55 19.52
N GLU A 244 0.82 -0.83 20.44
CA GLU A 244 1.18 -1.23 21.80
C GLU A 244 1.96 -2.55 21.81
N VAL A 245 1.51 -3.57 21.07
CA VAL A 245 2.23 -4.85 20.93
C VAL A 245 3.61 -4.64 20.32
N LEU A 246 3.72 -3.86 19.23
CA LEU A 246 4.99 -3.57 18.56
C LEU A 246 5.96 -2.77 19.44
N ARG A 247 5.43 -1.80 20.19
CA ARG A 247 6.22 -0.98 21.12
C ARG A 247 6.73 -1.80 22.30
N VAL A 248 5.85 -2.59 22.91
CA VAL A 248 6.17 -3.41 24.08
C VAL A 248 7.08 -4.57 23.67
N GLY A 249 6.71 -5.33 22.64
CA GLY A 249 7.46 -6.48 22.12
C GLY A 249 8.91 -6.14 21.74
N ALA A 250 9.16 -4.93 21.23
CA ALA A 250 10.50 -4.46 20.89
C ALA A 250 11.23 -3.71 22.04
N GLY A 251 10.63 -3.60 23.24
CA GLY A 251 11.28 -2.93 24.38
C GLY A 251 11.43 -1.40 24.23
N LEU A 252 10.62 -0.76 23.39
CA LEU A 252 10.78 0.67 23.06
C LEU A 252 10.35 1.62 24.18
N ASP A 253 9.71 1.13 25.23
CA ASP A 253 9.08 1.91 26.30
C ASP A 253 10.07 2.57 27.26
N SER A 254 11.35 2.17 27.23
CA SER A 254 12.39 2.66 28.14
C SER A 254 11.97 2.61 29.61
N GLY A 255 11.32 1.52 30.03
CA GLY A 255 10.85 1.34 31.41
C GLY A 255 9.63 2.19 31.83
N LYS A 256 9.05 3.02 30.96
CA LYS A 256 7.84 3.84 31.23
C LYS A 256 6.54 3.02 31.32
N ARG A 257 6.63 1.70 31.54
CA ARG A 257 5.49 0.79 31.56
C ARG A 257 4.71 0.88 32.86
N VAL A 258 3.39 0.77 32.74
CA VAL A 258 2.52 0.43 33.87
C VAL A 258 2.38 -1.08 33.94
N ARG A 259 2.40 -1.66 35.16
CA ARG A 259 2.33 -3.10 35.38
C ARG A 259 1.09 -3.71 34.71
N ARG A 260 1.30 -4.68 33.82
CA ARG A 260 0.26 -5.50 33.18
C ARG A 260 0.40 -6.98 33.58
N GLY A 261 -0.53 -7.82 33.11
CA GLY A 261 -0.47 -9.27 33.29
C GLY A 261 0.63 -9.93 32.44
N ASN A 262 0.51 -11.24 32.22
CA ASN A 262 1.43 -11.97 31.33
C ASN A 262 1.27 -11.44 29.88
N MET A 263 2.40 -11.13 29.23
CA MET A 263 2.48 -10.63 27.85
C MET A 263 3.42 -11.49 26.98
N ASP A 264 3.69 -12.75 27.35
CA ASP A 264 4.62 -13.66 26.63
C ASP A 264 4.22 -13.86 25.17
N ASN A 265 2.92 -13.76 24.86
CA ASN A 265 2.36 -13.85 23.52
C ASN A 265 2.54 -12.58 22.66
N TRP A 266 3.18 -11.53 23.20
CA TRP A 266 3.56 -10.32 22.48
C TRP A 266 5.01 -10.36 22.02
N ASN A 267 5.77 -11.39 22.39
CA ASN A 267 7.12 -11.61 21.90
C ASN A 267 7.06 -12.08 20.44
N TYR A 268 7.25 -11.17 19.50
CA TYR A 268 7.26 -11.46 18.06
C TYR A 268 8.67 -11.43 17.45
N ILE A 269 9.68 -10.98 18.19
CA ILE A 269 11.08 -10.93 17.71
C ILE A 269 11.79 -12.20 18.17
N TYR A 270 12.38 -12.95 17.23
CA TYR A 270 13.12 -14.16 17.52
C TYR A 270 14.53 -14.14 16.93
N LEU A 271 15.41 -14.97 17.52
CA LEU A 271 16.70 -15.35 16.95
C LEU A 271 16.67 -16.83 16.59
N GLU A 272 17.41 -17.19 15.56
CA GLU A 272 17.53 -18.58 15.11
C GLU A 272 18.72 -19.26 15.77
N LYS A 273 18.46 -20.37 16.49
CA LYS A 273 19.49 -21.17 17.17
C LYS A 273 19.45 -22.64 16.73
N GLY A 274 20.63 -23.25 16.66
CA GLY A 274 20.81 -24.67 16.39
C GLY A 274 21.04 -25.02 14.92
N GLU A 275 21.29 -26.31 14.66
CA GLU A 275 21.55 -26.81 13.31
C GLU A 275 20.25 -27.10 12.54
N VAL A 276 20.26 -26.78 11.24
CA VAL A 276 19.33 -27.33 10.25
C VAL A 276 19.43 -28.84 10.33
N LYS A 277 18.40 -29.51 10.86
CA LYS A 277 18.42 -30.97 10.97
C LYS A 277 18.26 -31.53 9.56
N ASN A 278 19.29 -32.23 9.08
CA ASN A 278 19.17 -33.13 7.93
C ASN A 278 18.16 -34.21 8.29
N SER A 279 16.88 -34.00 7.96
CA SER A 279 15.86 -34.99 8.23
C SER A 279 16.05 -36.17 7.29
N THR A 280 16.80 -37.18 7.72
CA THR A 280 16.88 -38.53 7.15
C THR A 280 15.59 -39.32 7.41
N LEU A 281 14.44 -38.71 7.09
CA LEU A 281 13.20 -39.46 6.89
C LEU A 281 13.03 -39.62 5.39
N LEU A 282 13.30 -40.85 4.94
CA LEU A 282 13.19 -41.36 3.58
C LEU A 282 12.19 -40.53 2.75
N VAL A 283 12.70 -39.83 1.75
CA VAL A 283 11.87 -39.34 0.67
C VAL A 283 11.29 -40.59 0.04
N ASP A 284 9.99 -40.82 0.22
CA ASP A 284 9.28 -41.79 -0.62
C ASP A 284 9.20 -41.15 -2.02
N THR A 285 10.30 -41.26 -2.77
CA THR A 285 10.40 -40.92 -4.19
C THR A 285 9.62 -41.97 -4.98
N LYS A 286 8.30 -42.04 -4.76
CA LYS A 286 7.42 -42.58 -5.80
C LYS A 286 7.24 -41.47 -6.82
N HIS A 287 8.06 -41.55 -7.87
CA HIS A 287 7.78 -40.93 -9.15
C HIS A 287 6.41 -41.45 -9.60
N ASP A 288 5.35 -40.68 -9.34
CA ASP A 288 4.00 -41.12 -9.65
C ASP A 288 3.56 -40.50 -10.98
N SER A 289 3.80 -41.26 -12.04
CA SER A 289 3.29 -41.07 -13.40
C SER A 289 1.79 -41.40 -13.48
N GLY A 290 0.99 -40.71 -12.68
CA GLY A 290 -0.47 -40.88 -12.62
C GLY A 290 -1.22 -39.96 -13.59
N GLU A 291 -2.06 -40.55 -14.44
CA GLU A 291 -2.88 -39.95 -15.49
C GLU A 291 -3.48 -38.58 -15.15
N TYR A 292 -3.16 -37.61 -16.01
CA TYR A 292 -3.81 -36.31 -16.12
C TYR A 292 -5.18 -36.47 -16.74
N SER A 293 -6.26 -36.60 -15.97
CA SER A 293 -7.62 -36.35 -16.49
C SER A 293 -8.67 -36.32 -15.38
N ARG A 294 -9.49 -35.25 -15.40
CA ARG A 294 -10.75 -35.03 -14.64
C ARG A 294 -10.65 -34.34 -13.28
N PHE A 295 -10.06 -33.16 -13.21
CA PHE A 295 -10.48 -32.17 -12.21
C PHE A 295 -10.55 -30.80 -12.88
N GLY A 296 -11.66 -30.08 -12.66
CA GLY A 296 -11.94 -28.82 -13.33
C GLY A 296 -10.96 -27.70 -12.94
N SER A 297 -11.19 -26.52 -13.49
CA SER A 297 -10.53 -25.28 -13.05
C SER A 297 -11.04 -24.90 -11.65
N ASP A 298 -10.65 -25.67 -10.62
CA ASP A 298 -11.02 -25.47 -9.21
C ASP A 298 -10.44 -24.14 -8.70
N GLY A 299 -11.12 -23.04 -9.05
CA GLY A 299 -10.78 -21.67 -8.65
C GLY A 299 -9.79 -20.91 -9.55
N LEU A 300 -9.11 -21.55 -10.51
CA LEU A 300 -8.16 -20.89 -11.43
C LEU A 300 -8.81 -20.56 -12.77
N SER A 301 -9.12 -19.28 -13.02
CA SER A 301 -9.70 -18.84 -14.29
C SER A 301 -8.63 -18.19 -15.16
N LYS A 302 -8.46 -18.61 -16.41
CA LYS A 302 -7.52 -17.94 -17.34
C LYS A 302 -7.99 -16.53 -17.68
N LYS A 303 -7.06 -15.60 -17.87
CA LYS A 303 -7.34 -14.33 -18.54
C LYS A 303 -7.96 -14.55 -19.92
N ARG A 304 -9.08 -13.86 -20.18
CA ARG A 304 -9.79 -13.93 -21.46
C ARG A 304 -8.94 -13.30 -22.57
N GLY A 305 -8.79 -14.01 -23.68
CA GLY A 305 -8.06 -13.49 -24.86
C GLY A 305 -6.55 -13.43 -24.70
N ALA A 306 -5.98 -13.89 -23.58
CA ALA A 306 -4.54 -14.04 -23.40
C ALA A 306 -4.13 -15.51 -23.58
N GLU A 307 -2.90 -15.73 -24.01
CA GLU A 307 -2.26 -17.05 -24.01
C GLU A 307 -1.65 -17.39 -22.64
N TRP A 308 -1.58 -18.68 -22.33
CA TRP A 308 -0.85 -19.11 -21.13
C TRP A 308 0.63 -18.73 -21.29
N GLU A 309 1.33 -18.47 -20.19
CA GLU A 309 2.79 -18.50 -20.21
C GLU A 309 3.28 -19.86 -20.65
N GLU A 310 4.40 -19.88 -21.36
CA GLU A 310 5.00 -21.10 -21.88
C GLU A 310 5.47 -21.98 -20.70
N PRO A 311 4.86 -23.16 -20.49
CA PRO A 311 5.27 -24.05 -19.42
C PRO A 311 6.41 -24.97 -19.89
N PRO A 312 7.32 -25.39 -18.99
CA PRO A 312 7.41 -24.96 -17.60
C PRO A 312 8.02 -23.56 -17.47
N ILE A 313 7.58 -22.81 -16.46
CA ILE A 313 8.23 -21.55 -16.08
C ILE A 313 9.73 -21.78 -15.85
N GLN A 314 10.55 -20.96 -16.51
CA GLN A 314 12.00 -20.97 -16.34
C GLN A 314 12.34 -20.19 -15.07
N LEU A 315 12.90 -20.89 -14.09
CA LEU A 315 13.32 -20.33 -12.81
C LEU A 315 14.78 -20.72 -12.55
N PRO A 316 15.58 -19.87 -11.88
CA PRO A 316 16.89 -20.27 -11.40
C PRO A 316 16.77 -21.38 -10.35
N GLU A 317 17.89 -21.98 -9.96
CA GLU A 317 17.90 -22.90 -8.81
C GLU A 317 17.42 -22.18 -7.53
N PRO A 318 16.66 -22.87 -6.64
CA PRO A 318 16.28 -22.30 -5.35
C PRO A 318 17.51 -21.87 -4.55
N ARG A 319 17.38 -20.74 -3.86
CA ARG A 319 18.47 -20.18 -3.06
C ARG A 319 18.70 -21.03 -1.82
N GLN A 320 19.94 -21.08 -1.34
CA GLN A 320 20.23 -21.74 -0.07
C GLN A 320 19.90 -20.81 1.08
N TYR A 321 18.94 -21.20 1.92
CA TYR A 321 18.64 -20.46 3.15
C TYR A 321 19.72 -20.69 4.21
N LEU A 322 20.29 -19.62 4.75
CA LEU A 322 21.26 -19.63 5.84
C LEU A 322 20.75 -18.75 6.99
N PRO A 323 20.67 -19.27 8.23
CA PRO A 323 20.35 -18.43 9.39
C PRO A 323 21.52 -17.48 9.68
N TYR A 324 21.22 -16.34 10.30
CA TYR A 324 22.21 -15.29 10.58
C TYR A 324 23.50 -15.79 11.24
N SER A 325 23.37 -16.70 12.22
CA SER A 325 24.49 -17.28 12.97
C SER A 325 25.45 -18.15 12.13
N LYS A 326 25.06 -18.51 10.90
CA LYS A 326 25.85 -19.29 9.95
C LYS A 326 26.35 -18.46 8.77
N LEU A 327 26.01 -17.18 8.69
CA LEU A 327 26.51 -16.32 7.63
C LEU A 327 28.03 -16.11 7.81
N PRO A 328 28.79 -16.05 6.71
CA PRO A 328 30.23 -15.77 6.77
C PRO A 328 30.51 -14.32 7.21
N SER A 329 29.56 -13.41 6.98
CA SER A 329 29.59 -12.03 7.44
C SER A 329 28.18 -11.57 7.82
N PRO A 330 28.03 -10.57 8.70
CA PRO A 330 26.73 -9.98 9.06
C PRO A 330 25.87 -9.56 7.87
N CYS A 331 26.49 -9.12 6.77
CA CYS A 331 25.79 -8.70 5.56
C CYS A 331 25.61 -9.90 4.63
N ASP A 332 24.37 -10.38 4.51
CA ASP A 332 24.00 -11.41 3.53
C ASP A 332 23.95 -10.80 2.11
N PRO A 333 24.79 -11.26 1.16
CA PRO A 333 24.73 -10.77 -0.22
C PRO A 333 23.42 -11.11 -0.93
N GLU A 334 22.68 -12.12 -0.46
CA GLU A 334 21.38 -12.51 -1.02
C GLU A 334 20.20 -11.77 -0.39
N ASN A 335 20.39 -11.14 0.77
CA ASN A 335 19.41 -10.33 1.49
C ASN A 335 20.05 -9.00 1.94
N LEU A 336 20.22 -8.10 0.96
CA LEU A 336 20.86 -6.81 1.19
C LEU A 336 20.00 -5.89 2.05
N ARG A 337 20.62 -5.24 3.04
CA ARG A 337 20.01 -4.19 3.87
C ARG A 337 20.02 -2.84 3.16
N VAL A 338 19.40 -2.80 1.99
CA VAL A 338 19.31 -1.62 1.15
C VAL A 338 17.87 -1.15 1.08
N PHE A 339 17.65 0.10 1.45
CA PHE A 339 16.44 0.83 1.16
C PHE A 339 16.53 1.44 -0.23
N HIS A 340 15.54 1.19 -1.07
CA HIS A 340 15.40 1.82 -2.37
C HIS A 340 14.37 2.95 -2.29
N MET A 341 14.70 4.11 -2.81
CA MET A 341 13.76 5.22 -2.98
C MET A 341 13.86 5.72 -4.42
N PHE A 342 12.74 6.07 -5.02
CA PHE A 342 12.69 6.70 -6.34
C PHE A 342 12.21 8.14 -6.20
N TRP A 343 12.92 9.07 -6.83
CA TRP A 343 12.57 10.48 -6.79
C TRP A 343 12.70 11.13 -8.16
N THR A 344 11.79 12.05 -8.45
CA THR A 344 11.82 12.88 -9.65
C THR A 344 11.45 14.32 -9.30
N GLY A 345 12.06 15.26 -10.01
CA GLY A 345 11.94 16.68 -9.72
C GLY A 345 12.95 17.19 -8.70
N PRO A 346 12.83 18.48 -8.32
CA PRO A 346 13.79 19.13 -7.44
C PRO A 346 13.95 18.38 -6.12
N PHE A 347 15.17 18.31 -5.61
CA PHE A 347 15.41 17.79 -4.28
C PHE A 347 14.96 18.83 -3.24
N THR A 348 13.88 18.53 -2.51
CA THR A 348 13.23 19.41 -1.52
C THR A 348 13.36 18.87 -0.10
N ASP A 349 12.56 19.41 0.82
CA ASP A 349 12.46 18.93 2.20
C ASP A 349 11.91 17.48 2.29
N LYS A 350 11.30 16.92 1.23
CA LYS A 350 10.69 15.58 1.26
C LYS A 350 11.74 14.46 1.27
N PRO A 351 12.61 14.31 0.25
CA PRO A 351 13.68 13.31 0.34
C PRO A 351 14.67 13.65 1.46
N TYR A 352 14.85 14.94 1.76
CA TYR A 352 15.65 15.41 2.88
C TYR A 352 15.18 14.83 4.22
N LEU A 353 13.90 14.96 4.56
CA LEU A 353 13.35 14.44 5.82
C LEU A 353 13.40 12.90 5.87
N ALA A 354 13.17 12.24 4.75
CA ALA A 354 13.29 10.78 4.66
C ALA A 354 14.73 10.32 4.98
N LEU A 355 15.75 10.96 4.38
CA LEU A 355 17.15 10.63 4.66
C LEU A 355 17.58 11.02 6.08
N LEU A 356 17.12 12.16 6.60
CA LEU A 356 17.41 12.54 7.99
C LEU A 356 16.83 11.55 9.00
N SER A 357 15.58 11.14 8.82
CA SER A 357 14.95 10.15 9.69
C SER A 357 15.63 8.77 9.58
N PHE A 358 16.13 8.40 8.40
CA PHE A 358 17.00 7.23 8.23
C PHE A 358 18.26 7.33 9.09
N LEU A 359 18.99 8.45 9.02
CA LEU A 359 20.21 8.66 9.82
C LEU A 359 19.93 8.67 11.33
N TYR A 360 18.77 9.21 11.75
CA TYR A 360 18.34 9.29 13.13
C TYR A 360 17.87 7.96 13.74
N THR A 361 17.38 7.03 12.92
CA THR A 361 16.75 5.79 13.45
C THR A 361 17.53 4.53 13.14
N GLN A 362 18.16 4.40 11.97
CA GLN A 362 18.81 3.15 11.57
C GLN A 362 20.19 2.98 12.24
N ASN A 363 20.70 1.74 12.30
CA ASN A 363 22.04 1.46 12.82
C ASN A 363 23.12 1.86 11.79
N THR A 364 23.30 3.16 11.62
CA THR A 364 24.23 3.74 10.63
C THR A 364 25.68 3.78 11.12
N GLY A 365 25.92 3.53 12.41
CA GLY A 365 27.26 3.57 13.03
C GLY A 365 27.91 4.95 13.04
N LEU A 366 27.11 6.00 12.86
CA LEU A 366 27.59 7.39 12.86
C LEU A 366 28.09 7.87 14.23
N HIS A 367 27.88 7.08 15.28
CA HIS A 367 28.47 7.31 16.60
C HIS A 367 29.92 6.86 16.73
N GLN A 368 30.52 6.32 15.66
CA GLN A 368 31.90 5.84 15.62
C GLN A 368 32.64 6.49 14.45
N GLN A 369 33.94 6.73 14.56
CA GLN A 369 34.71 7.38 13.48
C GLN A 369 34.62 6.60 12.15
N SER A 370 34.63 5.28 12.22
CA SER A 370 34.49 4.36 11.09
C SER A 370 33.64 3.16 11.48
N TRP A 371 32.96 2.55 10.50
CA TRP A 371 32.25 1.29 10.73
C TRP A 371 33.27 0.16 11.01
N PRO A 372 33.14 -0.60 12.10
CA PRO A 372 34.10 -1.65 12.43
C PRO A 372 34.02 -2.82 11.45
N ASP A 373 35.18 -3.34 11.05
CA ASP A 373 35.27 -4.52 10.17
C ASP A 373 34.70 -5.77 10.84
N ASP A 374 34.77 -5.85 12.18
CA ASP A 374 34.25 -6.94 13.02
C ASP A 374 32.86 -6.62 13.60
N SER A 375 32.16 -5.61 13.07
CA SER A 375 30.83 -5.24 13.55
C SER A 375 29.89 -6.45 13.52
N PRO A 376 29.16 -6.75 14.60
CA PRO A 376 28.26 -7.90 14.64
C PRO A 376 26.95 -7.64 13.90
N SER A 377 26.77 -6.48 13.26
CA SER A 377 25.57 -6.05 12.53
C SER A 377 25.92 -5.75 11.08
N CYS A 378 24.95 -5.85 10.17
CA CYS A 378 25.12 -5.31 8.82
C CYS A 378 24.62 -3.87 8.74
N ARG A 379 25.47 -2.97 8.23
CA ARG A 379 25.17 -1.55 8.06
C ARG A 379 24.11 -1.35 6.98
N PRO A 380 22.94 -0.76 7.29
CA PRO A 380 21.92 -0.48 6.30
C PRO A 380 22.33 0.71 5.42
N LYS A 381 21.83 0.73 4.19
CA LYS A 381 22.09 1.78 3.20
C LYS A 381 20.79 2.28 2.57
N VAL A 382 20.82 3.50 2.04
CA VAL A 382 19.79 4.03 1.16
C VAL A 382 20.38 4.24 -0.23
N TRP A 383 19.71 3.68 -1.23
CA TRP A 383 19.93 4.00 -2.64
C TRP A 383 18.77 4.86 -3.13
N LEU A 384 19.07 6.14 -3.36
CA LEU A 384 18.10 7.09 -3.88
C LEU A 384 18.28 7.23 -5.39
N TRP A 385 17.33 6.69 -6.12
CA TRP A 385 17.28 6.69 -7.58
C TRP A 385 16.64 7.98 -8.08
N ILE A 386 17.45 8.81 -8.72
CA ILE A 386 17.04 10.12 -9.23
C ILE A 386 16.71 10.00 -10.71
N ASN A 387 15.49 10.34 -11.07
CA ASN A 387 15.10 10.56 -12.45
C ASN A 387 15.27 12.06 -12.79
N PRO A 388 16.28 12.43 -13.59
CA PRO A 388 16.63 13.84 -13.84
C PRO A 388 15.62 14.54 -14.75
N GLY A 389 14.93 13.78 -15.60
CA GLY A 389 13.98 14.28 -16.58
C GLY A 389 12.53 14.02 -16.20
N PRO A 390 11.57 14.44 -17.05
CA PRO A 390 10.21 13.91 -17.01
C PRO A 390 10.23 12.37 -17.07
N ALA A 391 9.21 11.71 -16.54
CA ALA A 391 9.14 10.24 -16.40
C ALA A 391 9.45 9.43 -17.68
N ALA A 392 9.26 10.03 -18.85
CA ALA A 392 9.43 9.35 -20.13
C ALA A 392 10.71 9.72 -20.89
N ALA A 393 11.53 10.62 -20.36
CA ALA A 393 12.73 11.11 -21.04
C ALA A 393 13.86 10.08 -20.92
N VAL A 394 14.54 9.82 -22.04
CA VAL A 394 15.78 9.05 -22.04
C VAL A 394 16.91 9.96 -21.54
N PRO A 395 17.66 9.56 -20.50
CA PRO A 395 18.77 10.37 -20.01
C PRO A 395 19.83 10.62 -21.10
N ASN A 396 20.39 11.83 -21.11
CA ASN A 396 21.49 12.19 -21.99
C ASN A 396 22.82 11.49 -21.57
N ALA A 397 23.86 11.53 -22.42
CA ALA A 397 25.13 10.83 -22.15
C ALA A 397 25.88 11.33 -20.90
N ASN A 398 25.66 12.57 -20.48
CA ASN A 398 26.23 13.20 -19.30
C ASN A 398 25.27 13.23 -18.10
N ALA A 399 24.13 12.52 -18.17
CA ALA A 399 23.05 12.65 -17.18
C ALA A 399 23.48 12.34 -15.74
N GLU A 400 24.44 11.43 -15.55
CA GLU A 400 24.99 11.15 -14.22
C GLU A 400 25.79 12.35 -13.67
N ALA A 401 26.64 12.95 -14.50
CA ALA A 401 27.41 14.14 -14.13
C ALA A 401 26.50 15.35 -13.90
N ASP A 402 25.47 15.53 -14.74
CA ASP A 402 24.48 16.59 -14.60
C ASP A 402 23.66 16.40 -13.31
N MET A 403 23.20 15.18 -13.03
CA MET A 403 22.50 14.83 -11.79
C MET A 403 23.37 15.16 -10.56
N LEU A 404 24.64 14.76 -10.53
CA LEU A 404 25.54 15.05 -9.41
C LEU A 404 25.81 16.55 -9.27
N LYS A 405 25.90 17.27 -10.39
CA LYS A 405 26.02 18.74 -10.40
C LYS A 405 24.77 19.41 -9.84
N GLU A 406 23.58 18.95 -10.19
CA GLU A 406 22.32 19.47 -9.64
C GLU A 406 22.19 19.18 -8.14
N LEU A 407 22.54 17.96 -7.71
CA LEU A 407 22.54 17.59 -6.29
C LEU A 407 23.53 18.45 -5.49
N SER A 408 24.74 18.67 -6.00
CA SER A 408 25.75 19.50 -5.31
C SER A 408 25.40 21.00 -5.27
N ALA A 409 24.56 21.47 -6.19
CA ALA A 409 24.04 22.84 -6.20
C ALA A 409 22.75 23.02 -5.36
N SER A 410 22.09 21.93 -4.98
CA SER A 410 20.87 21.98 -4.17
C SER A 410 21.21 22.00 -2.68
N PRO A 411 20.86 23.07 -1.93
CA PRO A 411 21.18 23.13 -0.51
C PRO A 411 20.54 21.98 0.29
N TRP A 412 19.42 21.43 -0.18
CA TRP A 412 18.76 20.28 0.43
C TRP A 412 19.52 18.97 0.23
N ALA A 413 20.23 18.79 -0.89
CA ALA A 413 20.89 17.53 -1.22
C ALA A 413 22.39 17.54 -0.86
N THR A 414 23.06 18.68 -1.00
CA THR A 414 24.51 18.84 -0.74
C THR A 414 24.96 18.26 0.60
N PRO A 415 24.21 18.38 1.72
CA PRO A 415 24.64 17.80 2.99
C PRO A 415 24.88 16.28 2.93
N PHE A 416 24.10 15.56 2.13
CA PHE A 416 24.22 14.11 1.99
C PHE A 416 25.35 13.67 1.06
N LEU A 417 26.01 14.60 0.35
CA LEU A 417 27.23 14.35 -0.41
C LEU A 417 28.49 14.43 0.46
N HIS A 418 28.35 14.79 1.75
CA HIS A 418 29.47 14.85 2.68
C HIS A 418 30.11 13.46 2.86
N PRO A 419 31.46 13.35 2.92
CA PRO A 419 32.16 12.06 3.04
C PRO A 419 31.68 11.17 4.20
N ARG A 420 31.19 11.79 5.28
CA ARG A 420 30.61 11.09 6.44
C ARG A 420 29.43 10.17 6.08
N PHE A 421 28.69 10.49 5.02
CA PHE A 421 27.49 9.76 4.60
C PHE A 421 27.69 8.91 3.34
N LYS A 422 28.89 8.95 2.73
CA LYS A 422 29.21 8.28 1.46
C LYS A 422 28.81 6.80 1.42
N ASP A 423 29.05 6.06 2.51
CA ASP A 423 28.80 4.61 2.56
C ASP A 423 27.38 4.27 3.09
N LEU A 424 26.56 5.29 3.33
CA LEU A 424 25.18 5.18 3.85
C LEU A 424 24.15 5.60 2.81
N ILE A 425 24.42 6.68 2.07
CA ILE A 425 23.49 7.27 1.10
C ILE A 425 24.17 7.29 -0.26
N GLU A 426 23.61 6.56 -1.21
CA GLU A 426 24.08 6.52 -2.60
C GLU A 426 23.02 7.12 -3.51
N PHE A 427 23.38 8.20 -4.20
CA PHE A 427 22.57 8.74 -5.29
C PHE A 427 22.86 7.95 -6.57
N LYS A 428 21.81 7.41 -7.19
CA LYS A 428 21.91 6.62 -8.41
C LYS A 428 21.07 7.24 -9.51
N LEU A 429 21.58 7.25 -10.73
CA LEU A 429 20.81 7.67 -11.90
C LEU A 429 19.72 6.63 -12.19
N TRP A 430 18.48 7.07 -12.37
CA TRP A 430 17.42 6.25 -12.92
C TRP A 430 17.38 6.38 -14.45
N ASN A 431 17.50 5.24 -15.14
CA ASN A 431 17.36 5.15 -16.59
C ASN A 431 16.32 4.09 -16.94
N THR A 432 15.09 4.50 -17.27
CA THR A 432 13.97 3.58 -17.53
C THR A 432 14.31 2.50 -18.57
N THR A 433 14.98 2.87 -19.66
CA THR A 433 15.32 1.93 -20.73
C THR A 433 16.33 0.89 -20.27
N GLU A 434 17.42 1.32 -19.61
CA GLU A 434 18.42 0.41 -19.04
C GLU A 434 17.78 -0.53 -18.02
N GLN A 435 16.94 0.02 -17.14
CA GLN A 435 16.27 -0.72 -16.09
C GLN A 435 15.35 -1.80 -16.68
N LEU A 436 14.55 -1.49 -17.69
CA LEU A 436 13.65 -2.46 -18.34
C LEU A 436 14.39 -3.50 -19.19
N ASP A 437 15.46 -3.11 -19.89
CA ASP A 437 16.28 -4.03 -20.70
C ASP A 437 17.07 -5.02 -19.85
N SER A 438 17.37 -4.64 -18.61
CA SER A 438 18.06 -5.50 -17.66
C SER A 438 17.18 -6.60 -17.05
N ILE A 439 15.86 -6.53 -17.22
CA ILE A 439 14.92 -7.53 -16.71
C ILE A 439 14.68 -8.61 -17.77
N PRO A 440 15.13 -9.87 -17.56
CA PRO A 440 14.94 -10.95 -18.52
C PRO A 440 13.47 -11.19 -18.89
N GLU A 441 12.56 -10.97 -17.94
CA GLU A 441 11.13 -11.14 -18.15
C GLU A 441 10.53 -10.11 -19.12
N LEU A 442 11.13 -8.92 -19.24
CA LEU A 442 10.56 -7.77 -19.96
C LEU A 442 11.32 -7.40 -21.23
N ARG A 443 12.65 -7.55 -21.26
CA ARG A 443 13.58 -6.95 -22.25
C ARG A 443 13.16 -7.07 -23.72
N ASP A 444 12.56 -8.20 -24.09
CA ASP A 444 12.24 -8.55 -25.49
C ASP A 444 10.85 -8.04 -25.95
N GLU A 445 10.00 -7.60 -25.02
CA GLU A 445 8.58 -7.32 -25.27
C GLU A 445 8.09 -5.98 -24.75
N TRP A 446 8.75 -5.37 -23.77
CA TRP A 446 8.21 -4.18 -23.08
C TRP A 446 7.97 -2.99 -24.02
N ARG A 447 8.83 -2.81 -25.04
CA ARG A 447 8.69 -1.74 -26.06
C ARG A 447 7.45 -1.85 -26.94
N LYS A 448 6.78 -3.01 -26.92
CA LYS A 448 5.52 -3.25 -27.68
C LYS A 448 4.29 -2.89 -26.84
N ARG A 449 4.48 -2.36 -25.63
CA ARG A 449 3.42 -2.04 -24.66
C ARG A 449 3.43 -0.55 -24.35
N ASP A 450 2.31 -0.05 -23.83
CA ASP A 450 2.23 1.30 -23.30
C ASP A 450 2.91 1.36 -21.93
N LEU A 451 3.98 2.13 -21.82
CA LEU A 451 4.72 2.29 -20.55
C LEU A 451 3.86 2.93 -19.45
N PHE A 452 3.01 3.88 -19.82
CA PHE A 452 2.17 4.64 -18.89
C PHE A 452 0.77 4.06 -18.79
N PHE A 453 0.70 2.78 -18.43
CA PHE A 453 -0.55 2.07 -18.22
C PHE A 453 -0.77 1.84 -16.72
N SER A 454 -1.90 2.32 -16.20
CA SER A 454 -2.19 2.25 -14.78
C SER A 454 -3.66 2.04 -14.52
N ASN A 455 -3.95 1.08 -13.64
CA ASN A 455 -5.30 0.71 -13.23
C ASN A 455 -6.24 0.41 -14.42
N GLY A 456 -5.75 -0.38 -15.37
CA GLY A 456 -6.49 -0.78 -16.57
C GLY A 456 -6.61 0.30 -17.64
N ARG A 457 -5.87 1.42 -17.53
CA ARG A 457 -5.98 2.56 -18.45
C ARG A 457 -4.61 3.05 -18.92
N ALA A 458 -4.44 3.16 -20.23
CA ALA A 458 -3.31 3.85 -20.83
C ALA A 458 -3.49 5.37 -20.69
N ILE A 459 -2.45 6.07 -20.24
CA ILE A 459 -2.35 7.52 -20.38
C ILE A 459 -1.88 7.83 -21.80
N ALA A 460 -2.64 8.66 -22.52
CA ALA A 460 -2.29 9.06 -23.87
C ALA A 460 -1.02 9.91 -23.87
N VAL A 461 0.04 9.37 -24.45
CA VAL A 461 1.34 10.02 -24.64
C VAL A 461 1.85 9.73 -26.07
N PRO A 462 2.72 10.57 -26.66
CA PRO A 462 3.20 10.37 -28.03
C PRO A 462 3.94 9.03 -28.26
N PRO A 463 3.92 8.44 -29.48
CA PRO A 463 4.47 7.10 -29.72
C PRO A 463 5.96 6.92 -29.41
N LYS A 464 6.81 7.91 -29.71
CA LYS A 464 8.25 7.87 -29.35
C LYS A 464 8.45 7.77 -27.83
N ILE A 465 7.61 8.49 -27.09
CA ILE A 465 7.60 8.55 -25.63
C ILE A 465 7.03 7.25 -25.04
N GLN A 466 6.00 6.67 -25.65
CA GLN A 466 5.45 5.35 -25.27
C GLN A 466 6.48 4.23 -25.35
N GLN A 467 7.39 4.28 -26.34
CA GLN A 467 8.40 3.25 -26.57
C GLN A 467 9.69 3.47 -25.76
N GLY A 468 9.75 4.47 -24.87
CA GLY A 468 10.95 4.82 -24.10
C GLY A 468 12.10 5.32 -24.98
N LEU A 469 11.77 5.97 -26.10
CA LEU A 469 12.73 6.53 -27.07
C LEU A 469 12.66 8.07 -27.15
N GLY A 470 11.84 8.72 -26.32
CA GLY A 470 11.71 10.18 -26.33
C GLY A 470 12.95 10.85 -25.73
N GLN A 471 13.63 11.68 -26.53
CA GLN A 471 14.71 12.56 -26.05
C GLN A 471 14.12 13.86 -25.51
N GLU A 472 14.82 14.56 -24.60
CA GLU A 472 14.34 15.84 -24.04
C GLU A 472 13.89 16.84 -25.13
N GLN A 473 14.60 16.90 -26.25
CA GLN A 473 14.27 17.73 -27.42
C GLN A 473 12.93 17.35 -28.10
N ASP A 474 12.58 16.05 -28.12
CA ASP A 474 11.29 15.61 -28.66
C ASP A 474 10.13 16.19 -27.83
N PHE A 475 10.33 16.40 -26.52
CA PHE A 475 9.32 17.02 -25.67
C PHE A 475 9.21 18.53 -25.96
N GLU A 476 10.33 19.24 -26.17
CA GLU A 476 10.32 20.68 -26.50
C GLU A 476 9.61 21.01 -27.82
N GLU A 477 9.77 20.17 -28.85
CA GLU A 477 9.13 20.36 -30.16
C GLU A 477 7.60 20.12 -30.11
N LEU A 478 7.15 19.20 -29.24
CA LEU A 478 5.73 18.87 -29.05
C LEU A 478 4.95 19.96 -28.31
N ALA A 479 5.61 20.79 -27.51
CA ALA A 479 5.02 21.90 -26.76
C ALA A 479 4.61 23.07 -27.65
N HIS A 480 5.31 23.26 -28.78
CA HIS A 480 5.00 24.35 -29.71
C HIS A 480 3.75 24.08 -30.58
N ASP A 481 3.32 22.83 -30.71
CA ASP A 481 2.30 22.40 -31.67
C ASP A 481 0.91 22.12 -31.06
N LYS A 482 0.72 22.25 -29.73
CA LYS A 482 -0.59 22.01 -29.09
C LYS A 482 -0.96 23.07 -28.04
N GLU A 483 -1.85 24.00 -28.43
CA GLU A 483 -2.58 24.91 -27.52
C GLU A 483 -3.59 24.14 -26.62
N GLY A 484 -3.09 23.30 -25.72
CA GLY A 484 -3.89 22.61 -24.72
C GLY A 484 -3.22 22.67 -23.35
N GLU A 485 -3.57 23.68 -22.55
CA GLU A 485 -2.95 24.04 -21.26
C GLU A 485 -2.75 22.88 -20.25
N ASN A 486 -3.41 21.73 -20.41
CA ASN A 486 -3.32 20.60 -19.46
C ASN A 486 -2.48 19.40 -19.94
N ALA A 487 -2.32 19.17 -21.24
CA ALA A 487 -1.61 17.99 -21.75
C ALA A 487 -0.11 18.24 -21.84
N ASP A 488 0.27 19.47 -22.21
CA ASP A 488 1.65 19.91 -22.36
C ASP A 488 2.38 20.00 -21.00
N ASP A 489 1.71 20.61 -20.00
CA ASP A 489 2.21 20.67 -18.62
C ASP A 489 2.37 19.28 -17.98
N MET A 490 1.58 18.26 -18.37
CA MET A 490 1.72 16.91 -17.83
C MET A 490 2.97 16.17 -18.36
N LEU A 491 3.38 16.41 -19.61
CA LEU A 491 4.52 15.73 -20.25
C LEU A 491 5.88 16.27 -19.80
N HIS A 492 5.94 17.54 -19.42
CA HIS A 492 7.16 18.20 -18.95
C HIS A 492 7.32 18.25 -17.44
N ARG A 493 6.28 17.84 -16.68
CA ARG A 493 6.28 17.96 -15.23
C ARG A 493 7.39 17.11 -14.60
N LYS A 494 8.09 17.70 -13.65
CA LYS A 494 9.05 17.03 -12.76
C LYS A 494 8.58 17.18 -11.32
N GLY A 495 7.75 16.24 -10.87
CA GLY A 495 7.16 16.25 -9.53
C GLY A 495 5.94 17.16 -9.38
N SER A 496 5.14 16.93 -8.33
CA SER A 496 3.89 17.69 -8.14
C SER A 496 4.10 18.95 -7.31
N LYS A 497 3.56 20.08 -7.77
CA LYS A 497 3.58 21.36 -7.04
C LYS A 497 2.30 21.64 -6.25
N SER A 498 1.24 20.90 -6.53
CA SER A 498 -0.07 21.01 -5.88
C SER A 498 -0.94 19.80 -6.23
N SER A 499 -2.12 19.69 -5.64
CA SER A 499 -3.11 18.66 -6.01
C SER A 499 -3.62 18.81 -7.46
N SER A 500 -3.74 20.03 -7.99
CA SER A 500 -4.16 20.26 -9.39
C SER A 500 -3.04 20.00 -10.40
N THR A 501 -1.78 20.14 -9.98
CA THR A 501 -0.59 19.84 -10.77
C THR A 501 0.06 18.52 -10.36
N TYR A 502 -0.76 17.49 -10.14
CA TYR A 502 -0.30 16.15 -9.78
C TYR A 502 0.40 15.42 -10.93
N ASP A 503 1.65 15.03 -10.74
CA ASP A 503 2.49 14.36 -11.74
C ASP A 503 2.17 12.86 -11.87
N ARG A 504 1.16 12.54 -12.68
CA ARG A 504 0.70 11.15 -12.87
C ARG A 504 1.73 10.26 -13.55
N LEU A 505 2.53 10.78 -14.49
CA LEU A 505 3.47 9.96 -15.24
C LEU A 505 4.59 9.46 -14.33
N SER A 506 5.09 10.35 -13.47
CA SER A 506 6.10 10.01 -12.46
C SER A 506 5.60 9.03 -11.41
N VAL A 507 4.31 9.12 -11.04
CA VAL A 507 3.68 8.15 -10.14
C VAL A 507 3.62 6.76 -10.76
N ILE A 508 3.22 6.64 -12.03
CA ILE A 508 3.21 5.36 -12.74
C ILE A 508 4.63 4.79 -12.87
N LEU A 509 5.61 5.65 -13.15
CA LEU A 509 7.00 5.24 -13.18
C LEU A 509 7.48 4.75 -11.80
N SER A 510 7.09 5.42 -10.71
CA SER A 510 7.39 5.00 -9.34
C SER A 510 6.75 3.66 -8.98
N ASP A 511 5.50 3.43 -9.40
CA ASP A 511 4.77 2.16 -9.26
C ASP A 511 5.53 1.01 -9.93
N MET A 512 6.21 1.26 -11.05
CA MET A 512 7.02 0.26 -11.74
C MET A 512 8.42 0.13 -11.12
N ALA A 513 9.06 1.26 -10.78
CA ALA A 513 10.42 1.31 -10.25
C ALA A 513 10.56 0.47 -8.98
N ARG A 514 9.59 0.52 -8.06
CA ARG A 514 9.59 -0.29 -6.82
C ARG A 514 9.75 -1.79 -7.06
N PHE A 515 9.08 -2.35 -8.06
CA PHE A 515 9.21 -3.77 -8.41
C PHE A 515 10.52 -4.08 -9.13
N ILE A 516 10.94 -3.20 -10.05
CA ILE A 516 12.21 -3.37 -10.79
C ILE A 516 13.38 -3.39 -9.83
N LEU A 517 13.46 -2.40 -8.94
CA LEU A 517 14.56 -2.26 -8.01
C LEU A 517 14.67 -3.48 -7.08
N CYS A 518 13.56 -3.88 -6.47
CA CYS A 518 13.57 -5.01 -5.55
C CYS A 518 13.81 -6.35 -6.28
N HIS A 519 13.33 -6.54 -7.52
CA HIS A 519 13.62 -7.76 -8.29
C HIS A 519 15.07 -7.83 -8.76
N ARG A 520 15.70 -6.70 -9.12
CA ARG A 520 17.11 -6.65 -9.54
C ARG A 520 18.10 -6.76 -8.39
N TYR A 521 17.81 -6.08 -7.30
CA TYR A 521 18.78 -5.83 -6.24
C TYR A 521 18.39 -6.48 -4.90
N GLY A 522 17.15 -6.89 -4.72
CA GLY A 522 16.61 -7.28 -3.41
C GLY A 522 16.28 -6.04 -2.58
N GLY A 523 16.30 -6.18 -1.26
CA GLY A 523 16.07 -5.05 -0.35
C GLY A 523 14.62 -4.56 -0.34
N ILE A 524 14.41 -3.40 0.29
CA ILE A 524 13.08 -2.86 0.54
C ILE A 524 12.93 -1.51 -0.15
N TYR A 525 11.89 -1.35 -0.95
CA TYR A 525 11.50 -0.07 -1.50
C TYR A 525 10.64 0.73 -0.52
N LEU A 526 10.87 2.04 -0.47
CA LEU A 526 10.03 3.03 0.20
C LEU A 526 9.73 4.22 -0.73
N ASP A 527 8.49 4.71 -0.71
CA ASP A 527 8.20 6.02 -1.30
C ASP A 527 8.92 7.13 -0.49
N ALA A 528 9.36 8.17 -1.19
CA ALA A 528 10.13 9.28 -0.61
C ALA A 528 9.32 10.14 0.39
N ASP A 529 8.00 9.95 0.45
CA ASP A 529 7.11 10.53 1.46
C ASP A 529 6.92 9.64 2.71
N THR A 530 7.99 8.95 3.09
CA THR A 530 8.06 8.11 4.28
C THR A 530 9.08 8.64 5.29
N VAL A 531 8.69 8.68 6.56
CA VAL A 531 9.56 8.99 7.70
C VAL A 531 9.90 7.69 8.43
N PHE A 532 11.17 7.39 8.65
CA PHE A 532 11.59 6.25 9.47
C PHE A 532 11.38 6.53 10.96
N LEU A 533 10.81 5.58 11.71
CA LEU A 533 10.42 5.78 13.11
C LEU A 533 11.20 4.91 14.12
N ARG A 534 11.88 3.86 13.66
CA ARG A 534 12.79 3.03 14.47
C ARG A 534 13.70 2.21 13.57
N ASP A 535 14.65 1.49 14.15
CA ASP A 535 15.53 0.53 13.45
C ASP A 535 14.74 -0.63 12.84
N TRP A 536 15.14 -1.07 11.64
CA TRP A 536 14.50 -2.14 10.87
C TRP A 536 15.24 -3.47 10.95
N GLU A 537 16.25 -3.61 11.81
CA GLU A 537 17.02 -4.85 12.04
C GLU A 537 16.16 -6.12 11.97
N GLU A 538 15.07 -6.21 12.74
CA GLU A 538 14.23 -7.41 12.76
C GLU A 538 13.37 -7.58 11.49
N VAL A 539 13.08 -6.50 10.76
CA VAL A 539 12.36 -6.55 9.48
C VAL A 539 13.26 -7.11 8.38
N TRP A 540 14.55 -6.74 8.38
CA TRP A 540 15.55 -7.32 7.47
C TRP A 540 15.67 -8.84 7.65
N GLY A 541 15.50 -9.33 8.87
CA GLY A 541 15.51 -10.76 9.16
C GLY A 541 14.33 -11.53 8.56
N TRP A 542 13.26 -10.87 8.10
CA TRP A 542 12.14 -11.53 7.43
C TRP A 542 12.44 -11.73 5.93
N HIS A 543 12.82 -12.95 5.55
CA HIS A 543 13.16 -13.30 4.16
C HIS A 543 11.93 -13.44 3.23
N GLY A 544 10.70 -13.34 3.74
CA GLY A 544 9.50 -13.40 2.89
C GLY A 544 9.22 -12.07 2.20
N ALA A 545 8.65 -12.11 1.00
CA ALA A 545 8.16 -10.89 0.35
C ALA A 545 6.96 -10.31 1.12
N PHE A 546 6.87 -8.98 1.20
CA PHE A 546 5.74 -8.32 1.82
C PHE A 546 5.47 -6.94 1.23
N SER A 547 4.23 -6.49 1.39
CA SER A 547 3.86 -5.10 1.21
C SER A 547 2.70 -4.75 2.11
N TYR A 548 2.64 -3.51 2.58
CA TYR A 548 1.57 -3.12 3.48
C TYR A 548 0.25 -2.91 2.73
N ARG A 549 -0.81 -3.07 3.51
CA ARG A 549 -2.20 -3.01 3.08
C ARG A 549 -2.58 -1.61 2.56
N TRP A 550 -3.68 -1.55 1.82
CA TRP A 550 -4.33 -0.29 1.43
C TRP A 550 -5.44 0.03 2.42
N SER A 551 -5.09 0.53 3.60
CA SER A 551 -6.06 0.86 4.66
C SER A 551 -7.00 -0.33 4.94
N ARG A 552 -8.30 -0.11 5.05
CA ARG A 552 -9.32 -1.16 5.25
C ARG A 552 -9.46 -2.13 4.08
N LEU A 553 -8.92 -1.84 2.89
CA LEU A 553 -9.13 -2.68 1.71
C LEU A 553 -8.17 -3.87 1.71
N PRO A 554 -8.60 -5.08 1.30
CA PRO A 554 -7.71 -6.23 1.14
C PRO A 554 -6.90 -6.10 -0.16
N ARG A 555 -6.09 -5.05 -0.25
CA ARG A 555 -5.24 -4.68 -1.40
C ARG A 555 -3.89 -4.20 -0.88
N TYR A 556 -2.85 -4.21 -1.70
CA TYR A 556 -1.53 -3.64 -1.37
C TYR A 556 -1.49 -2.16 -1.72
N ASN A 557 -0.71 -1.37 -0.98
CA ASN A 557 -0.33 -0.01 -1.38
C ASN A 557 1.05 0.07 -2.06
N THR A 558 1.98 -0.83 -1.70
CA THR A 558 3.34 -0.92 -2.26
C THR A 558 4.27 0.30 -2.09
N ALA A 559 3.86 1.36 -1.38
CA ALA A 559 4.79 2.40 -0.94
C ALA A 559 5.86 1.87 0.03
N VAL A 560 5.62 0.70 0.64
CA VAL A 560 6.66 -0.15 1.25
C VAL A 560 6.52 -1.54 0.64
N LEU A 561 7.58 -2.02 -0.01
CA LEU A 561 7.62 -3.29 -0.73
C LEU A 561 8.96 -3.98 -0.53
N HIS A 562 8.91 -5.22 -0.03
CA HIS A 562 10.05 -6.12 -0.01
C HIS A 562 9.86 -7.22 -1.07
N LEU A 563 10.84 -7.39 -1.95
CA LEU A 563 10.95 -8.57 -2.82
C LEU A 563 12.37 -9.12 -2.77
N ASN A 564 12.48 -10.44 -2.86
CA ASN A 564 13.78 -11.09 -2.99
C ASN A 564 14.28 -10.95 -4.43
N LYS A 565 15.58 -10.67 -4.57
CA LYS A 565 16.28 -10.56 -5.86
C LYS A 565 16.03 -11.81 -6.71
N GLY A 566 15.64 -11.64 -7.97
CA GLY A 566 15.48 -12.73 -8.93
C GLY A 566 14.59 -13.88 -8.44
N SER A 567 13.57 -13.56 -7.64
CA SER A 567 12.67 -14.55 -7.05
C SER A 567 11.62 -15.07 -8.05
N ALA A 568 11.09 -16.27 -7.81
CA ALA A 568 10.02 -16.83 -8.64
C ALA A 568 8.73 -15.99 -8.55
N LEU A 569 8.45 -15.40 -7.39
CA LEU A 569 7.39 -14.42 -7.20
C LEU A 569 7.64 -13.16 -8.03
N GLY A 570 8.87 -12.65 -8.05
CA GLY A 570 9.27 -11.54 -8.93
C GLY A 570 9.00 -11.86 -10.40
N THR A 571 9.51 -13.00 -10.89
CA THR A 571 9.26 -13.47 -12.27
C THR A 571 7.77 -13.57 -12.60
N PHE A 572 6.96 -14.12 -11.67
CA PHE A 572 5.51 -14.16 -11.80
C PHE A 572 4.90 -12.76 -11.98
N LEU A 573 5.28 -11.82 -11.12
CA LEU A 573 4.75 -10.44 -11.15
C LEU A 573 5.08 -9.76 -12.47
N PHE A 574 6.32 -9.87 -12.94
CA PHE A 574 6.78 -9.24 -14.17
C PHE A 574 6.09 -9.79 -15.42
N LYS A 575 6.04 -11.11 -15.59
CA LYS A 575 5.35 -11.74 -16.74
C LYS A 575 3.84 -11.49 -16.69
N THR A 576 3.24 -11.54 -15.50
CA THR A 576 1.82 -11.22 -15.35
C THR A 576 1.54 -9.76 -15.70
N ALA A 577 2.35 -8.81 -15.20
CA ALA A 577 2.21 -7.40 -15.53
C ALA A 577 2.38 -7.16 -17.03
N LEU A 578 3.39 -7.75 -17.68
CA LEU A 578 3.62 -7.65 -19.13
C LEU A 578 2.40 -8.09 -19.94
N LYS A 579 1.79 -9.24 -19.61
CA LYS A 579 0.55 -9.70 -20.25
C LYS A 579 -0.71 -8.95 -19.83
N ASN A 580 -0.61 -8.08 -18.84
CA ASN A 580 -1.65 -7.17 -18.38
C ASN A 580 -1.33 -5.70 -18.69
N GLY A 581 -0.46 -5.43 -19.68
CA GLY A 581 -0.22 -4.08 -20.18
C GLY A 581 0.87 -3.30 -19.45
N LEU A 582 1.80 -3.99 -18.78
CA LEU A 582 2.80 -3.41 -17.86
C LEU A 582 2.18 -2.66 -16.68
N ASP A 583 0.98 -3.07 -16.25
CA ASP A 583 0.29 -2.43 -15.13
C ASP A 583 0.85 -2.92 -13.78
N PHE A 584 1.71 -2.10 -13.17
CA PHE A 584 2.27 -2.32 -11.82
C PHE A 584 1.49 -1.59 -10.73
N HIS A 585 0.34 -0.99 -11.05
CA HIS A 585 -0.47 -0.29 -10.07
C HIS A 585 -0.83 -1.23 -8.89
N PRO A 586 -0.77 -0.77 -7.63
CA PRO A 586 -0.92 -1.63 -6.45
C PRO A 586 -2.23 -2.44 -6.42
N ASP A 587 -3.33 -1.85 -6.92
CA ASP A 587 -4.61 -2.55 -7.10
C ASP A 587 -4.53 -3.74 -8.07
N GLN A 588 -3.81 -3.59 -9.19
CA GLN A 588 -3.68 -4.68 -10.16
C GLN A 588 -2.78 -5.78 -9.63
N VAL A 589 -1.68 -5.45 -8.95
CA VAL A 589 -0.82 -6.44 -8.27
C VAL A 589 -1.61 -7.24 -7.21
N SER A 590 -2.55 -6.58 -6.53
CA SER A 590 -3.50 -7.24 -5.62
C SER A 590 -4.36 -8.28 -6.35
N ARG A 591 -4.82 -7.95 -7.56
CA ARG A 591 -5.58 -8.91 -8.40
C ARG A 591 -4.70 -10.03 -8.92
N TYR A 592 -3.48 -9.75 -9.36
CA TYR A 592 -2.55 -10.75 -9.88
C TYR A 592 -2.29 -11.85 -8.86
N THR A 593 -1.91 -11.46 -7.64
CA THR A 593 -1.60 -12.40 -6.56
C THR A 593 -2.85 -13.15 -6.09
N ARG A 594 -4.01 -12.48 -5.99
CA ARG A 594 -5.26 -13.13 -5.60
C ARG A 594 -5.72 -14.15 -6.65
N ASP A 595 -5.78 -13.78 -7.92
CA ASP A 595 -6.27 -14.65 -9.01
C ASP A 595 -5.32 -15.86 -9.22
N ALA A 596 -4.07 -15.77 -8.75
CA ALA A 596 -3.07 -16.84 -8.76
C ALA A 596 -2.86 -17.55 -7.41
N TYR A 597 -3.60 -17.19 -6.36
CA TYR A 597 -3.45 -17.73 -5.01
C TYR A 597 -2.02 -17.60 -4.43
N LEU A 598 -1.38 -16.45 -4.65
CA LEU A 598 -0.02 -16.11 -4.18
C LEU A 598 0.00 -15.01 -3.11
N GLU A 599 -1.15 -14.57 -2.59
CA GLU A 599 -1.24 -13.53 -1.53
C GLU A 599 -0.47 -13.89 -0.24
N ASN A 600 -0.24 -15.18 0.01
CA ASN A 600 0.57 -15.60 1.15
C ASN A 600 2.08 -15.52 0.86
N LEU A 601 2.51 -15.51 -0.41
CA LEU A 601 3.92 -15.33 -0.78
C LEU A 601 4.31 -13.85 -0.79
N LEU A 602 3.44 -12.98 -1.33
CA LEU A 602 3.55 -11.52 -1.14
C LEU A 602 2.70 -11.13 0.07
N LEU A 603 3.24 -11.29 1.27
CA LEU A 603 2.44 -11.10 2.48
C LEU A 603 1.91 -9.67 2.59
N ARG A 604 0.58 -9.55 2.69
CA ARG A 604 -0.06 -8.26 3.01
C ARG A 604 0.03 -8.00 4.51
N VAL A 605 0.94 -7.11 4.91
CA VAL A 605 1.16 -6.71 6.31
C VAL A 605 0.26 -5.53 6.69
N PRO A 606 -0.04 -5.32 7.99
CA PRO A 606 -1.01 -4.31 8.41
C PRO A 606 -0.43 -2.89 8.32
N ASP A 607 -1.30 -1.90 8.10
CA ASP A 607 -0.92 -0.49 7.98
C ASP A 607 -0.18 0.01 9.23
N ALA A 608 -0.47 -0.51 10.43
CA ALA A 608 0.20 -0.13 11.67
C ALA A 608 1.73 -0.22 11.66
N LEU A 609 2.34 -1.00 10.77
CA LEU A 609 3.80 -1.09 10.69
C LEU A 609 4.41 0.14 10.01
N PHE A 610 3.71 0.74 9.04
CA PHE A 610 4.32 1.71 8.10
C PHE A 610 3.48 2.97 7.86
N ASP A 611 2.18 2.92 8.15
CA ASP A 611 1.23 4.02 8.04
C ASP A 611 0.09 3.88 9.08
N PRO A 612 0.35 4.25 10.34
CA PRO A 612 -0.63 4.07 11.40
C PRO A 612 -1.81 5.05 11.32
N ALA A 613 -1.71 6.14 10.56
CA ALA A 613 -2.77 7.16 10.50
C ALA A 613 -3.91 6.78 9.54
N TRP A 614 -3.66 5.94 8.54
CA TRP A 614 -4.53 5.80 7.37
C TRP A 614 -5.98 5.41 7.68
N LEU A 615 -6.18 4.42 8.55
CA LEU A 615 -7.54 3.98 8.88
C LEU A 615 -8.35 5.12 9.50
N VAL A 616 -7.73 5.94 10.34
CA VAL A 616 -8.40 7.06 11.00
C VAL A 616 -8.63 8.22 10.06
N SER A 617 -7.71 8.50 9.14
CA SER A 617 -7.89 9.54 8.12
C SER A 617 -9.04 9.24 7.16
N GLU A 618 -9.43 7.96 7.03
CA GLU A 618 -10.64 7.54 6.30
C GLU A 618 -11.89 7.40 7.19
N GLY A 619 -11.84 7.83 8.45
CA GLY A 619 -12.96 7.79 9.39
C GLY A 619 -13.20 6.44 10.08
N TYR A 620 -12.23 5.52 10.08
CA TYR A 620 -12.29 4.24 10.77
C TYR A 620 -11.53 4.29 12.11
N GLN A 621 -11.94 3.45 13.07
CA GLN A 621 -11.28 3.33 14.38
C GLN A 621 -11.13 4.64 15.19
N SER A 622 -11.86 5.71 14.84
CA SER A 622 -11.77 7.03 15.51
C SER A 622 -12.14 7.01 16.99
N HIS A 623 -12.85 5.98 17.45
CA HIS A 623 -13.17 5.78 18.86
C HIS A 623 -12.01 5.21 19.69
N ARG A 624 -10.96 4.70 19.02
CA ARG A 624 -9.74 4.15 19.62
C ARG A 624 -8.55 4.41 18.68
N PRO A 625 -8.21 5.68 18.43
CA PRO A 625 -7.19 6.03 17.44
C PRO A 625 -5.77 5.70 17.96
N PRO A 626 -4.80 5.52 17.06
CA PRO A 626 -3.39 5.55 17.43
C PRO A 626 -2.98 6.96 17.88
N GLN A 627 -1.78 7.07 18.46
CA GLN A 627 -1.20 8.34 18.90
C GLN A 627 -0.04 8.72 17.98
N PRO A 628 -0.02 9.93 17.38
CA PRO A 628 -1.03 11.00 17.48
C PRO A 628 -2.35 10.68 16.78
N TYR A 629 -3.41 11.36 17.22
CA TYR A 629 -4.73 11.26 16.60
C TYR A 629 -4.79 12.15 15.35
N PHE A 630 -4.67 11.53 14.17
CA PHE A 630 -4.82 12.20 12.88
C PHE A 630 -6.17 11.91 12.25
N THR A 631 -6.93 12.97 11.97
CA THR A 631 -8.18 12.93 11.21
C THR A 631 -7.95 13.13 9.72
N SER A 632 -6.79 13.67 9.34
CA SER A 632 -6.30 13.80 7.98
C SER A 632 -4.79 13.62 7.97
N PHE A 633 -4.22 13.13 6.87
CA PHE A 633 -2.75 13.11 6.69
C PHE A 633 -2.14 14.52 6.74
N GLN A 634 -2.94 15.54 6.41
CA GLN A 634 -2.53 16.94 6.54
C GLN A 634 -2.18 17.33 7.99
N ASP A 635 -2.74 16.65 8.99
CA ASP A 635 -2.52 16.95 10.42
C ASP A 635 -1.05 16.77 10.84
N PHE A 636 -0.26 16.04 10.03
CA PHE A 636 1.19 15.97 10.15
C PHE A 636 1.85 17.33 9.89
N PHE A 637 1.40 18.06 8.86
CA PHE A 637 1.94 19.36 8.46
C PHE A 637 1.25 20.52 9.17
N ASP A 638 -0.05 20.39 9.44
CA ASP A 638 -0.89 21.38 10.10
C ASP A 638 -1.63 20.72 11.28
N THR A 639 -0.95 20.60 12.42
CA THR A 639 -1.51 19.98 13.61
C THR A 639 -2.70 20.81 14.14
N PRO A 640 -3.86 20.18 14.41
CA PRO A 640 -5.02 20.86 14.95
C PRO A 640 -4.71 21.62 16.24
N VAL A 641 -5.28 22.82 16.39
CA VAL A 641 -5.04 23.70 17.57
C VAL A 641 -5.40 23.01 18.89
N SER A 642 -6.42 22.15 18.91
CA SER A 642 -6.80 21.35 20.09
C SER A 642 -5.67 20.48 20.62
N ASP A 643 -4.76 20.08 19.72
CA ASP A 643 -3.66 19.15 19.97
C ASP A 643 -2.30 19.83 19.74
N GLY A 644 -2.26 21.16 19.57
CA GLY A 644 -1.08 21.92 19.14
C GLY A 644 0.12 21.85 20.10
N ALA A 645 -0.12 21.65 21.40
CA ALA A 645 0.96 21.46 22.38
C ALA A 645 1.58 20.05 22.34
N ALA A 646 0.91 19.09 21.70
CA ALA A 646 1.27 17.68 21.77
C ALA A 646 2.60 17.35 21.05
N PRO A 647 2.88 17.86 19.83
CA PRO A 647 4.14 17.62 19.13
C PRO A 647 5.37 17.96 19.99
N GLN A 648 5.44 19.17 20.55
CA GLN A 648 6.58 19.60 21.36
C GLN A 648 6.67 18.83 22.69
N THR A 649 5.53 18.54 23.33
CA THR A 649 5.50 17.86 24.64
C THR A 649 5.92 16.40 24.53
N MET A 650 5.46 15.70 23.49
CA MET A 650 5.71 14.26 23.36
C MET A 650 6.92 13.97 22.47
N GLY A 651 7.27 14.87 21.55
CA GLY A 651 8.40 14.74 20.64
C GLY A 651 8.32 13.50 19.75
N PHE A 652 9.46 13.12 19.18
CA PHE A 652 9.59 11.90 18.37
C PHE A 652 9.13 10.64 19.13
N ASP A 653 9.37 10.56 20.45
CA ASP A 653 8.93 9.44 21.31
C ASP A 653 7.40 9.28 21.34
N GLY A 654 6.65 10.34 21.11
CA GLY A 654 5.18 10.32 21.06
C GLY A 654 4.58 9.97 19.70
N PHE A 655 5.39 9.90 18.65
CA PHE A 655 4.91 9.84 17.27
C PHE A 655 4.79 8.41 16.76
N PHE A 656 3.57 7.86 16.81
CA PHE A 656 3.24 6.50 16.35
C PHE A 656 4.17 5.40 16.89
N LYS A 657 4.61 5.57 18.14
CA LYS A 657 5.61 4.71 18.78
C LYS A 657 5.25 3.23 18.67
N GLY A 658 6.15 2.45 18.06
CA GLY A 658 5.95 1.04 17.74
C GLY A 658 6.01 0.77 16.24
N ALA A 659 5.58 1.72 15.41
CA ALA A 659 5.69 1.62 13.95
C ALA A 659 7.15 1.71 13.48
N TYR A 660 7.42 1.16 12.30
CA TYR A 660 8.69 1.22 11.60
C TYR A 660 8.84 2.49 10.76
N SER A 661 7.73 2.99 10.23
CA SER A 661 7.68 4.25 9.50
C SER A 661 6.30 4.92 9.59
N TYR A 662 6.22 6.13 9.04
CA TYR A 662 4.98 6.82 8.72
C TYR A 662 5.01 7.34 7.28
N HIS A 663 4.05 6.91 6.46
CA HIS A 663 3.84 7.38 5.10
C HIS A 663 2.70 8.40 5.07
N TYR A 664 2.99 9.63 4.62
CA TYR A 664 2.06 10.77 4.75
C TYR A 664 1.26 11.11 3.47
N HIS A 665 1.30 10.26 2.44
CA HIS A 665 0.43 10.28 1.24
C HIS A 665 0.40 11.59 0.42
N ASN A 666 1.33 11.76 -0.51
CA ASN A 666 1.25 12.72 -1.62
C ASN A 666 1.18 14.21 -1.24
N PHE A 667 1.57 14.60 -0.02
CA PHE A 667 1.69 16.01 0.39
C PHE A 667 3.05 16.61 -0.02
N TRP A 668 3.54 16.31 -1.23
CA TRP A 668 4.89 16.66 -1.67
C TRP A 668 5.17 18.17 -1.73
N TRP A 669 4.12 18.99 -1.86
CA TRP A 669 4.22 20.45 -1.93
C TRP A 669 4.12 21.17 -0.58
N LYS A 670 3.72 20.47 0.50
CA LYS A 670 3.57 21.11 1.82
C LYS A 670 4.89 21.04 2.58
N PRO A 671 5.54 22.16 2.93
CA PRO A 671 6.77 22.12 3.70
C PRO A 671 6.54 21.52 5.10
N SER A 672 7.51 20.74 5.58
CA SER A 672 7.46 20.09 6.90
C SER A 672 7.69 21.09 8.03
N ASP A 673 8.47 22.14 7.76
CA ASP A 673 8.64 23.31 8.61
C ASP A 673 8.47 24.58 7.75
N PRO A 674 7.25 25.15 7.70
CA PRO A 674 7.00 26.34 6.89
C PRO A 674 7.80 27.56 7.34
N ALA A 675 8.07 27.70 8.65
CA ALA A 675 8.79 28.84 9.21
C ALA A 675 10.30 28.77 8.90
N ARG A 676 10.86 27.55 8.91
CA ARG A 676 12.26 27.28 8.57
C ARG A 676 12.36 26.26 7.44
N ASN A 677 11.89 26.67 6.26
CA ASN A 677 11.90 25.84 5.06
C ASN A 677 13.27 25.84 4.35
N TRP A 678 14.30 25.46 5.10
CA TRP A 678 15.67 25.23 4.64
C TRP A 678 16.34 24.16 5.53
N PRO A 679 17.46 23.56 5.10
CA PRO A 679 18.28 22.69 5.93
C PRO A 679 18.96 23.46 7.06
N ASP A 680 18.86 22.95 8.28
CA ASP A 680 19.55 23.49 9.47
C ASP A 680 20.34 22.35 10.12
N LEU A 681 21.59 22.16 9.70
CA LEU A 681 22.43 21.01 10.07
C LEU A 681 23.72 21.39 10.81
N GLY A 682 23.86 22.66 11.18
CA GLY A 682 24.98 23.13 12.00
C GLY A 682 26.21 23.54 11.21
N PRO A 683 27.34 23.80 11.90
CA PRO A 683 28.49 24.49 11.34
C PRO A 683 29.11 23.84 10.10
N GLN A 684 29.05 22.52 9.98
CA GLN A 684 29.58 21.75 8.85
C GLN A 684 28.86 22.06 7.52
N PHE A 685 27.63 22.58 7.60
CA PHE A 685 26.76 22.85 6.45
C PHE A 685 26.30 24.31 6.36
N ASN A 686 26.98 25.23 7.07
CA ASN A 686 26.60 26.63 7.17
C ASN A 686 26.44 27.34 5.82
N GLU A 687 27.25 26.97 4.82
CA GLU A 687 27.20 27.56 3.48
C GLU A 687 25.95 27.13 2.71
N SER A 688 25.59 25.84 2.80
CA SER A 688 24.34 25.34 2.20
C SER A 688 23.12 25.99 2.84
N GLU A 689 23.14 26.15 4.17
CA GLU A 689 22.12 26.86 4.92
C GLU A 689 22.02 28.34 4.50
N ARG A 690 23.16 29.06 4.40
CA ARG A 690 23.21 30.47 3.97
C ARG A 690 22.57 30.66 2.60
N ILE A 691 22.95 29.84 1.62
CA ILE A 691 22.38 29.88 0.26
C ILE A 691 20.86 29.62 0.28
N ALA A 692 20.40 28.68 1.11
CA ALA A 692 18.98 28.38 1.22
C ALA A 692 18.18 29.53 1.86
N ARG A 693 18.72 30.14 2.93
CA ARG A 693 18.10 31.29 3.61
C ARG A 693 17.99 32.50 2.69
N GLU A 694 19.04 32.80 1.92
CA GLU A 694 19.02 33.87 0.92
C GLU A 694 17.92 33.65 -0.13
N LYS A 695 17.78 32.41 -0.64
CA LYS A 695 16.70 32.06 -1.57
C LYS A 695 15.30 32.15 -0.97
N ALA A 696 15.17 31.86 0.33
CA ALA A 696 13.91 31.99 1.05
C ALA A 696 13.54 33.45 1.37
N ASN A 697 14.38 34.43 1.00
CA ASN A 697 14.29 35.82 1.46
C ASN A 697 14.22 35.93 2.99
N ALA A 698 14.78 34.95 3.70
CA ALA A 698 14.80 34.89 5.14
C ALA A 698 15.99 35.71 5.66
N TYR A 699 15.78 37.02 5.89
CA TYR A 699 16.76 37.87 6.57
C TYR A 699 16.61 37.73 8.08
N PHE A 700 17.46 36.90 8.69
CA PHE A 700 17.63 36.84 10.14
C PHE A 700 19.03 37.32 10.50
N GLU A 701 19.14 38.46 11.18
CA GLU A 701 20.37 38.84 11.88
C GLU A 701 20.41 38.11 13.24
N GLY A 702 21.16 37.01 13.33
CA GLY A 702 21.39 36.25 14.58
C GLY A 702 20.83 34.81 14.57
N GLU A 703 20.95 34.10 15.71
CA GLU A 703 20.23 32.84 15.95
C GLU A 703 18.72 33.15 15.92
N GLY A 704 17.96 32.51 15.02
CA GLY A 704 16.55 32.85 14.74
C GLY A 704 15.71 33.01 16.00
N ARG A 705 14.88 34.05 16.08
CA ARG A 705 14.21 34.42 17.32
C ARG A 705 12.99 33.55 17.56
N VAL A 706 12.61 33.37 18.82
CA VAL A 706 11.42 32.58 19.19
C VAL A 706 10.15 33.20 18.62
N GLU A 707 10.12 34.53 18.48
CA GLU A 707 9.00 35.27 17.91
C GLU A 707 8.78 34.99 16.41
N ASP A 708 9.76 34.41 15.73
CA ASP A 708 9.71 34.07 14.31
C ASP A 708 9.10 32.67 14.06
N ASP A 709 8.94 31.86 15.12
CA ASP A 709 8.36 30.53 15.07
C ASP A 709 6.87 30.54 15.46
N LYS A 710 6.11 29.57 14.93
CA LYS A 710 4.78 29.26 15.45
C LYS A 710 4.92 28.79 16.91
N HIS A 711 4.14 29.36 17.81
CA HIS A 711 4.17 29.00 19.24
C HIS A 711 4.01 27.48 19.45
N ASP A 712 2.98 26.91 18.82
CA ASP A 712 2.67 25.48 18.83
C ASP A 712 3.15 24.85 17.52
N LEU A 713 4.29 24.16 17.56
CA LEU A 713 4.89 23.53 16.37
C LEU A 713 4.07 22.33 15.90
N ASP A 714 4.01 22.14 14.58
CA ASP A 714 3.36 20.99 13.96
C ASP A 714 4.23 19.71 14.07
N TRP A 715 3.62 18.53 13.95
CA TRP A 715 4.33 17.24 14.01
C TRP A 715 5.49 17.16 13.01
N GLY A 716 5.26 17.54 11.75
CA GLY A 716 6.29 17.55 10.70
C GLY A 716 7.46 18.46 11.06
N THR A 717 7.19 19.58 11.73
CA THR A 717 8.22 20.51 12.19
C THR A 717 9.03 19.92 13.33
N VAL A 718 8.39 19.34 14.34
CA VAL A 718 9.08 18.69 15.45
C VAL A 718 9.93 17.51 14.97
N ILE A 719 9.42 16.68 14.06
CA ILE A 719 10.15 15.54 13.53
C ILE A 719 11.36 16.00 12.70
N LYS A 720 11.20 16.99 11.81
CA LYS A 720 12.31 17.57 11.03
C LYS A 720 13.39 18.12 11.95
N ARG A 721 13.01 19.03 12.87
CA ARG A 721 13.96 19.68 13.79
C ARG A 721 14.66 18.70 14.72
N THR A 722 13.99 17.62 15.13
CA THR A 722 14.61 16.55 15.94
C THR A 722 15.70 15.83 15.15
N CYS A 723 15.43 15.45 13.90
CA CYS A 723 16.44 14.76 13.09
C CYS A 723 17.61 15.69 12.72
N GLU A 724 17.32 16.97 12.45
CA GLU A 724 18.33 18.02 12.25
C GLU A 724 19.23 18.20 13.49
N ALA A 725 18.64 18.27 14.69
CA ALA A 725 19.36 18.38 15.95
C ALA A 725 20.35 17.23 16.19
N TYR A 726 20.03 16.02 15.74
CA TYR A 726 20.97 14.91 15.79
C TYR A 726 22.17 15.12 14.87
N ILE A 727 21.96 15.64 13.66
CA ILE A 727 23.07 15.94 12.74
C ILE A 727 23.94 17.10 13.25
N ARG A 728 23.35 18.08 13.93
CA ARG A 728 24.10 19.13 14.63
C ARG A 728 24.93 18.61 15.81
N GLY A 729 24.57 17.44 16.35
CA GLY A 729 25.15 16.91 17.58
C GLY A 729 24.58 17.56 18.84
N ASP A 730 23.37 18.14 18.77
CA ASP A 730 22.67 18.73 19.92
C ASP A 730 22.02 17.65 20.80
N ILE A 731 21.59 16.56 20.17
CA ILE A 731 20.94 15.41 20.81
C ILE A 731 21.49 14.10 20.24
N PRO A 732 21.40 12.98 20.98
CA PRO A 732 21.69 11.68 20.40
C PRO A 732 20.54 11.21 19.50
N ASN A 733 20.79 10.14 18.76
CA ASN A 733 19.77 9.46 17.96
C ASN A 733 18.71 8.77 18.85
N LEU A 734 17.71 8.12 18.24
CA LEU A 734 16.62 7.45 18.96
C LEU A 734 17.11 6.45 20.04
N TYR A 735 18.27 5.85 19.84
CA TYR A 735 18.86 4.81 20.68
C TYR A 735 19.94 5.34 21.64
N GLY A 736 20.09 6.67 21.75
CA GLY A 736 21.04 7.28 22.69
C GLY A 736 22.48 7.38 22.18
N GLU A 737 22.70 7.19 20.87
CA GLU A 737 24.03 7.25 20.26
C GLU A 737 24.30 8.66 19.70
N TRP A 738 25.43 9.27 20.07
CA TRP A 738 25.81 10.61 19.64
C TRP A 738 26.60 10.58 18.34
N LEU A 739 26.27 11.46 17.39
CA LEU A 739 27.03 11.62 16.16
C LEU A 739 28.47 12.04 16.47
N VAL A 740 29.43 11.36 15.86
CA VAL A 740 30.84 11.76 15.83
C VAL A 740 31.15 12.22 14.41
N TRP A 741 31.69 13.44 14.28
CA TRP A 741 32.05 14.06 13.01
C TRP A 741 33.40 13.59 12.47
#